data_AF-A0ABD2WGZ2-F1
#
_entry.id   AF-A0ABD2WGZ2-F1
#
_cell.length_a   1.000
_cell.length_b   1.000
_cell.length_c   1.000
_cell.angle_alpha   90.00
_cell.angle_beta   90.00
_cell.angle_gamma   90.00
#
_symmetry.space_group_name_H-M   'P 1'
#
loop_
_entity.id
_entity.type
_entity.pdbx_description
1 polymer ?
#
loop_
_entity_poly.entity_id
_entity_poly.type
_entity_poly.pdbx_seq_one_letter_code
_entity_poly.pdbx_strand_id
1 'polypeptide(L)'
;MSQKRTLMNQAYFLKKQNADVIINLVNYLNTKEIEEEHLENGKTLKTILREGMKRFVKSQPNTLQSNTFKSTILSFTIDFLKTVNLYRINRGILVVACIEHILYPEDEDEEYRRIYRCGPAKATKLYNKLCGFPEDTLQDIDIVNSARSFFDCAKFVEKPECLEKVRSYLKEIEIDSDEMLYIQKASIQLITGVEDIEIVKVPEGIPDSVGNSSALPKNDKRPRQIIPRKRSVNPAYLSVVSKPVKDTPKKGIPLMNKEYFRNKIYADSIINLKDYLINNDIEEEDLEDAKVLKDMIAKAMKRFASSLYTPSYLDTFKRTIVIFTINFLKAVNLYRVNRGILAVACVEYLLYPKKHVKEYIKVYRCNYTKAKKVYKELCGLPDKAQLDDAIIKSARSFFKCPTFLKKASCLDKIRSYLRSIVIDDEEMQFIRKASIQAITGNEDIDVDEPPGNVAAPIEVQPPTSPIRDERAQLYVDREYFLEKSHADTIILFRRYLISEKIKNETLEDNQILIDMLREGMKIFTNCTPTFSELDTFKRTILDFTIDHLKKVKLYRINRGILTVACVEYLLYPDGYDGEYRDIYRCGPAKATVLYNKLCGYPEDTLQDSHTVESARSFFECEKFLQDKDCLSKVKLYLTLITIDSDEMEFIKETSIQLIDGKAAIDIAKPQVNITDLIEDNPPILTTSNHLRLSVSDAVPVNFDLEPTVSMPRISHGFPLRYPVGQIVLARKYKSNFWPAKIVEVRDHLMYVKFFPLSGKKSVVAFEEDVKKISAEEINNNTAARSPDLTRECFAISVALAVAELNKEIFC
;
A
#
# COMPACT_ATOMS: atom_id res chain seq x y z
N MET A 1 -6.97 -36.82 28.38
CA MET A 1 -7.01 -35.40 27.94
C MET A 1 -5.96 -35.19 26.86
N SER A 2 -6.38 -34.90 25.63
CA SER A 2 -5.48 -34.69 24.49
C SER A 2 -4.71 -33.37 24.69
N GLN A 3 -3.41 -33.48 24.97
CA GLN A 3 -2.53 -32.32 25.09
C GLN A 3 -2.49 -31.64 23.71
N LYS A 4 -3.17 -30.49 23.56
CA LYS A 4 -3.09 -29.64 22.35
C LYS A 4 -1.62 -29.56 21.94
N ARG A 5 -1.32 -29.85 20.67
CA ARG A 5 0.04 -29.82 20.11
C ARG A 5 0.56 -28.38 20.12
N THR A 6 1.06 -27.92 21.25
CA THR A 6 1.65 -26.58 21.36
C THR A 6 3.01 -26.57 20.70
N LEU A 7 3.15 -25.74 19.67
CA LEU A 7 4.40 -25.47 18.98
C LEU A 7 5.05 -24.22 19.61
N MET A 8 6.34 -24.30 19.94
CA MET A 8 7.08 -23.23 20.61
C MET A 8 7.69 -22.28 19.59
N ASN A 9 6.82 -21.62 18.82
CA ASN A 9 7.20 -20.57 17.87
C ASN A 9 7.34 -19.21 18.57
N GLN A 10 7.71 -18.15 17.87
CA GLN A 10 7.83 -16.81 18.47
C GLN A 10 6.53 -16.37 19.18
N ALA A 11 5.37 -16.62 18.56
CA ALA A 11 4.07 -16.29 19.16
C ALA A 11 3.81 -17.03 20.49
N TYR A 12 4.42 -18.20 20.71
CA TYR A 12 4.39 -18.88 22.00
C TYR A 12 5.11 -18.06 23.07
N PHE A 13 6.30 -17.52 22.78
CA PHE A 13 7.08 -16.73 23.73
C PHE A 13 6.51 -15.34 23.99
N LEU A 14 5.71 -14.77 23.08
CA LEU A 14 5.01 -13.50 23.30
C LEU A 14 3.86 -13.59 24.31
N LYS A 15 3.26 -14.79 24.50
CA LYS A 15 2.07 -14.96 25.36
C LYS A 15 2.39 -14.74 26.83
N LYS A 16 1.56 -13.94 27.52
CA LYS A 16 1.69 -13.66 28.96
C LYS A 16 1.78 -14.92 29.81
N GLN A 17 1.00 -15.94 29.43
CA GLN A 17 0.95 -17.23 30.12
C GLN A 17 2.26 -18.02 30.07
N ASN A 18 3.28 -17.56 29.33
CA ASN A 18 4.57 -18.23 29.18
C ASN A 18 5.75 -17.39 29.74
N ALA A 19 5.48 -16.37 30.57
CA ALA A 19 6.51 -15.51 31.19
C ALA A 19 7.53 -16.33 32.01
N ASP A 20 7.05 -17.21 32.89
CA ASP A 20 7.87 -18.17 33.64
C ASP A 20 8.72 -19.06 32.73
N VAL A 21 8.18 -19.48 31.58
CA VAL A 21 8.86 -20.38 30.65
C VAL A 21 10.05 -19.69 29.98
N ILE A 22 9.89 -18.45 29.52
CA ILE A 22 10.99 -17.71 28.87
C ILE A 22 12.08 -17.34 29.89
N ILE A 23 11.70 -16.97 31.12
CA ILE A 23 12.69 -16.71 32.19
C ILE A 23 13.47 -17.99 32.52
N ASN A 24 12.80 -19.13 32.68
CA ASN A 24 13.52 -20.39 32.94
C ASN A 24 14.49 -20.73 31.79
N LEU A 25 14.06 -20.53 30.54
CA LEU A 25 14.89 -20.78 29.36
C LEU A 25 16.17 -19.96 29.41
N VAL A 26 16.05 -18.64 29.55
CA VAL A 26 17.20 -17.73 29.52
C VAL A 26 18.14 -17.99 30.69
N ASN A 27 17.60 -18.21 31.89
CA ASN A 27 18.42 -18.56 33.05
C ASN A 27 19.21 -19.86 32.81
N TYR A 28 18.59 -20.85 32.16
CA TYR A 28 19.28 -22.10 31.80
C TYR A 28 20.36 -21.88 30.73
N LEU A 29 20.07 -21.10 29.69
CA LEU A 29 21.04 -20.77 28.65
C LEU A 29 22.26 -20.04 29.23
N ASN A 30 22.05 -19.14 30.21
CA ASN A 30 23.12 -18.46 30.94
C ASN A 30 23.90 -19.41 31.86
N THR A 31 23.20 -20.16 32.72
CA THR A 31 23.85 -21.03 33.73
C THR A 31 24.61 -22.20 33.11
N LYS A 32 24.19 -22.67 31.94
CA LYS A 32 24.81 -23.80 31.22
C LYS A 32 25.68 -23.37 30.06
N GLU A 33 25.91 -22.06 29.89
CA GLU A 33 26.76 -21.49 28.83
C GLU A 33 26.44 -22.07 27.45
N ILE A 34 25.15 -22.22 27.14
CA ILE A 34 24.73 -22.85 25.88
C ILE A 34 25.02 -21.88 24.73
N GLU A 35 25.67 -22.38 23.68
CA GLU A 35 25.92 -21.67 22.41
C GLU A 35 25.14 -22.30 21.24
N GLU A 36 25.10 -21.64 20.08
CA GLU A 36 24.25 -22.06 18.95
C GLU A 36 24.58 -23.46 18.43
N GLU A 37 25.87 -23.82 18.42
CA GLU A 37 26.35 -25.15 18.02
C GLU A 37 25.74 -26.28 18.86
N HIS A 38 25.42 -26.01 20.11
CA HIS A 38 24.81 -26.99 21.02
C HIS A 38 23.37 -27.34 20.62
N LEU A 39 22.70 -26.47 19.84
CA LEU A 39 21.34 -26.68 19.34
C LEU A 39 21.27 -27.71 18.20
N GLU A 40 22.39 -28.07 17.58
CA GLU A 40 22.43 -29.17 16.59
C GLU A 40 22.23 -30.55 17.25
N ASN A 41 22.56 -30.66 18.53
CA ASN A 41 22.40 -31.90 19.27
C ASN A 41 20.95 -32.06 19.75
N GLY A 42 20.22 -33.00 19.14
CA GLY A 42 18.85 -33.33 19.52
C GLY A 42 18.67 -33.77 20.98
N LYS A 43 19.72 -34.28 21.65
CA LYS A 43 19.69 -34.56 23.09
C LYS A 43 19.72 -33.27 23.91
N THR A 44 20.58 -32.32 23.54
CA THR A 44 20.67 -31.00 24.19
C THR A 44 19.37 -30.22 24.06
N LEU A 45 18.75 -30.21 22.86
CA LEU A 45 17.43 -29.59 22.67
C LEU A 45 16.37 -30.19 23.61
N LYS A 46 16.39 -31.51 23.81
CA LYS A 46 15.46 -32.17 24.74
C LYS A 46 15.74 -31.78 26.19
N THR A 47 17.02 -31.66 26.57
CA THR A 47 17.41 -31.23 27.92
C THR A 47 16.99 -29.78 28.17
N ILE A 48 17.23 -28.86 27.23
CA ILE A 48 16.78 -27.46 27.35
C ILE A 48 15.26 -27.39 27.50
N LEU A 49 14.50 -28.15 26.71
CA LEU A 49 13.04 -28.19 26.83
C LEU A 49 12.58 -28.70 28.20
N ARG A 50 13.24 -29.73 28.73
CA ARG A 50 12.86 -30.40 29.98
C ARG A 50 13.32 -29.70 31.24
N GLU A 51 14.59 -29.39 31.32
CA GLU A 51 15.23 -28.78 32.48
C GLU A 51 15.16 -27.26 32.38
N GLY A 52 15.52 -26.72 31.21
CA GLY A 52 15.58 -25.28 30.97
C GLY A 52 14.21 -24.62 30.88
N MET A 53 13.20 -25.23 30.26
CA MET A 53 11.86 -24.64 30.14
C MET A 53 10.82 -25.25 31.08
N LYS A 54 11.19 -26.33 31.80
CA LYS A 54 10.25 -27.17 32.58
C LYS A 54 9.06 -27.66 31.73
N ARG A 55 9.27 -27.89 30.42
CA ARG A 55 8.27 -28.42 29.49
C ARG A 55 8.61 -29.86 29.11
N PHE A 56 7.61 -30.67 28.79
CA PHE A 56 7.83 -32.10 28.47
C PHE A 56 8.57 -32.86 29.59
N VAL A 57 8.36 -32.50 30.86
CA VAL A 57 8.99 -33.20 32.01
C VAL A 57 8.55 -34.67 32.05
N LYS A 58 7.27 -34.94 31.77
CA LYS A 58 6.66 -36.28 31.79
C LYS A 58 6.49 -36.92 30.39
N SER A 59 6.88 -36.23 29.33
CA SER A 59 6.65 -36.68 27.94
C SER A 59 7.88 -36.38 27.06
N GLN A 60 8.00 -36.98 25.88
CA GLN A 60 9.06 -36.59 24.93
C GLN A 60 8.50 -35.56 23.93
N PRO A 61 9.22 -34.47 23.65
CA PRO A 61 8.86 -33.60 22.54
C PRO A 61 9.00 -34.39 21.24
N ASN A 62 8.03 -34.23 20.34
CA ASN A 62 8.13 -34.82 19.01
C ASN A 62 9.09 -34.02 18.12
N THR A 63 9.51 -34.60 17.00
CA THR A 63 10.47 -33.97 16.07
C THR A 63 10.02 -32.59 15.60
N LEU A 64 8.73 -32.40 15.34
CA LEU A 64 8.20 -31.10 14.91
C LEU A 64 8.33 -30.05 16.02
N GLN A 65 8.06 -30.40 17.27
CA GLN A 65 8.20 -29.51 18.43
C GLN A 65 9.65 -29.13 18.69
N SER A 66 10.57 -30.10 18.62
CA SER A 66 12.01 -29.84 18.76
C SER A 66 12.55 -28.97 17.62
N ASN A 67 12.14 -29.24 16.37
CA ASN A 67 12.57 -28.44 15.21
C ASN A 67 11.99 -27.02 15.26
N THR A 68 10.73 -26.87 15.68
CA THR A 68 10.11 -25.54 15.83
C THR A 68 10.81 -24.75 16.94
N PHE A 69 11.11 -25.40 18.08
CA PHE A 69 11.88 -24.78 19.15
C PHE A 69 13.27 -24.35 18.67
N LYS A 70 14.02 -25.26 18.03
CA LYS A 70 15.35 -24.96 17.47
C LYS A 70 15.30 -23.76 16.53
N SER A 71 14.39 -23.77 15.55
CA SER A 71 14.22 -22.66 14.59
C SER A 71 13.84 -21.35 15.28
N THR A 72 13.08 -21.40 16.38
CA THR A 72 12.66 -20.20 17.10
C THR A 72 13.81 -19.60 17.91
N ILE A 73 14.60 -20.43 18.59
CA ILE A 73 15.78 -19.95 19.32
C ILE A 73 16.83 -19.41 18.35
N LEU A 74 17.08 -20.10 17.24
CA LEU A 74 17.96 -19.60 16.18
C LEU A 74 17.41 -18.32 15.54
N SER A 75 16.09 -18.17 15.42
CA SER A 75 15.53 -16.91 14.93
C SER A 75 15.86 -15.78 15.89
N PHE A 76 15.73 -15.95 17.20
CA PHE A 76 16.07 -14.90 18.15
C PHE A 76 17.57 -14.64 18.26
N THR A 77 18.41 -15.62 17.91
CA THR A 77 19.82 -15.79 18.35
C THR A 77 19.94 -16.03 19.85
N ILE A 78 20.90 -16.87 20.25
CA ILE A 78 21.10 -17.17 21.69
C ILE A 78 21.61 -15.92 22.42
N ASP A 79 22.54 -15.18 21.82
CA ASP A 79 23.17 -14.03 22.46
C ASP A 79 22.17 -12.90 22.71
N PHE A 80 21.26 -12.66 21.77
CA PHE A 80 20.17 -11.72 21.97
C PHE A 80 19.26 -12.16 23.14
N LEU A 81 18.88 -13.43 23.21
CA LEU A 81 18.04 -13.93 24.32
C LEU A 81 18.72 -13.80 25.70
N LYS A 82 20.05 -13.89 25.75
CA LYS A 82 20.81 -13.75 27.00
C LYS A 82 20.96 -12.30 27.45
N THR A 83 20.95 -11.35 26.51
CA THR A 83 21.25 -9.93 26.76
C THR A 83 20.02 -9.03 26.85
N VAL A 84 18.94 -9.38 26.15
CA VAL A 84 17.75 -8.54 26.10
C VAL A 84 16.90 -8.62 27.37
N ASN A 85 16.38 -7.46 27.79
CA ASN A 85 15.37 -7.39 28.83
C ASN A 85 14.08 -8.11 28.38
N LEU A 86 13.67 -9.15 29.12
CA LEU A 86 12.65 -10.08 28.66
C LEU A 86 11.23 -9.49 28.58
N TYR A 87 10.97 -8.34 29.21
CA TYR A 87 9.74 -7.57 28.96
C TYR A 87 9.63 -7.06 27.51
N ARG A 88 10.75 -6.95 26.79
CA ARG A 88 10.77 -6.62 25.36
C ARG A 88 10.28 -7.78 24.48
N ILE A 89 10.28 -9.01 25.00
CA ILE A 89 9.81 -10.21 24.30
C ILE A 89 8.45 -10.69 24.84
N ASN A 90 8.29 -10.82 26.15
CA ASN A 90 7.11 -11.43 26.73
C ASN A 90 6.15 -10.40 27.33
N ARG A 91 4.90 -10.42 26.84
CA ARG A 91 3.85 -9.49 27.29
C ARG A 91 3.48 -9.64 28.77
N GLY A 92 3.68 -10.81 29.36
CA GLY A 92 3.40 -11.02 30.79
C GLY A 92 4.41 -10.29 31.67
N ILE A 93 5.69 -10.34 31.29
CA ILE A 93 6.76 -9.62 31.99
C ILE A 93 6.56 -8.12 31.83
N LEU A 94 6.21 -7.66 30.62
CA LEU A 94 5.90 -6.25 30.36
C LEU A 94 4.73 -5.72 31.19
N VAL A 95 3.67 -6.51 31.36
CA VAL A 95 2.51 -6.11 32.18
C VAL A 95 2.89 -5.92 33.64
N VAL A 96 3.71 -6.80 34.20
CA VAL A 96 4.21 -6.66 35.58
C VAL A 96 5.12 -5.43 35.69
N ALA A 97 6.04 -5.23 34.73
CA ALA A 97 6.90 -4.06 34.70
C ALA A 97 6.09 -2.75 34.62
N CYS A 98 5.07 -2.70 33.77
CA CYS A 98 4.17 -1.54 33.63
C CYS A 98 3.39 -1.25 34.91
N ILE A 99 2.87 -2.28 35.60
CA ILE A 99 2.07 -2.06 36.80
C ILE A 99 2.95 -1.68 37.99
N GLU A 100 3.98 -2.49 38.26
CA GLU A 100 4.75 -2.41 39.51
C GLU A 100 5.90 -1.40 39.45
N HIS A 101 6.31 -0.94 38.27
CA HIS A 101 7.38 0.07 38.14
C HIS A 101 6.91 1.41 37.55
N ILE A 102 5.80 1.45 36.79
CA ILE A 102 5.30 2.70 36.17
C ILE A 102 4.05 3.21 36.86
N LEU A 103 3.01 2.37 36.98
CA LEU A 103 1.70 2.83 37.44
C LEU A 103 1.61 2.95 38.96
N TYR A 104 2.13 1.97 39.67
CA TYR A 104 2.04 1.87 41.13
C TYR A 104 3.37 1.36 41.68
N PRO A 105 4.45 2.15 41.62
CA PRO A 105 5.67 1.79 42.32
C PRO A 105 5.37 1.67 43.82
N GLU A 106 5.88 0.60 44.44
CA GLU A 106 5.85 0.38 45.91
C GLU A 106 4.47 0.08 46.54
N ASP A 107 3.46 -0.27 45.73
CA ASP A 107 2.14 -0.67 46.23
C ASP A 107 2.14 -2.10 46.82
N GLU A 108 1.05 -2.46 47.52
CA GLU A 108 0.93 -3.75 48.20
C GLU A 108 0.58 -4.91 47.25
N ASP A 109 1.09 -6.11 47.57
CA ASP A 109 0.85 -7.35 46.80
C ASP A 109 -0.62 -7.66 46.53
N GLU A 110 -1.49 -7.33 47.48
CA GLU A 110 -2.93 -7.56 47.37
C GLU A 110 -3.58 -6.63 46.34
N GLU A 111 -3.09 -5.38 46.22
CA GLU A 111 -3.57 -4.43 45.22
C GLU A 111 -3.12 -4.80 43.81
N TYR A 112 -1.88 -5.25 43.63
CA TYR A 112 -1.43 -5.78 42.32
C TYR A 112 -2.27 -6.97 41.87
N ARG A 113 -2.63 -7.90 42.76
CA ARG A 113 -3.52 -9.02 42.41
C ARG A 113 -4.89 -8.58 41.96
N ARG A 114 -5.43 -7.50 42.56
CA ARG A 114 -6.70 -6.89 42.12
C ARG A 114 -6.53 -6.21 40.76
N ILE A 115 -5.38 -5.60 40.49
CA ILE A 115 -5.06 -5.00 39.17
C ILE A 115 -5.01 -6.09 38.09
N TYR A 116 -4.38 -7.25 38.34
CA TYR A 116 -4.30 -8.34 37.37
C TYR A 116 -5.64 -9.05 37.10
N ARG A 117 -6.68 -8.83 37.94
CA ARG A 117 -8.09 -9.20 37.70
C ARG A 117 -8.85 -8.00 37.11
N CYS A 118 -8.29 -7.40 36.07
CA CYS A 118 -8.73 -6.10 35.58
C CYS A 118 -10.16 -6.12 35.03
N GLY A 119 -11.08 -5.39 35.67
CA GLY A 119 -12.42 -5.12 35.16
C GLY A 119 -12.46 -3.87 34.25
N PRO A 120 -13.52 -3.65 33.46
CA PRO A 120 -13.60 -2.52 32.52
C PRO A 120 -13.38 -1.13 33.15
N ALA A 121 -13.99 -0.87 34.31
CA ALA A 121 -13.81 0.40 35.03
C ALA A 121 -12.36 0.59 35.51
N LYS A 122 -11.73 -0.48 36.02
CA LYS A 122 -10.33 -0.44 36.46
C LYS A 122 -9.38 -0.31 35.26
N ALA A 123 -9.67 -0.97 34.14
CA ALA A 123 -8.89 -0.87 32.91
C ALA A 123 -8.84 0.56 32.37
N THR A 124 -9.97 1.27 32.45
CA THR A 124 -10.06 2.69 32.06
C THR A 124 -9.16 3.54 32.93
N LYS A 125 -9.24 3.39 34.27
CA LYS A 125 -8.38 4.11 35.23
C LYS A 125 -6.89 3.84 35.01
N LEU A 126 -6.52 2.57 34.85
CA LEU A 126 -5.12 2.17 34.61
C LEU A 126 -4.59 2.75 33.30
N TYR A 127 -5.38 2.71 32.23
CA TYR A 127 -5.00 3.28 30.95
C TYR A 127 -4.87 4.81 31.01
N ASN A 128 -5.82 5.49 31.64
CA ASN A 128 -5.77 6.94 31.85
C ASN A 128 -4.52 7.33 32.64
N LYS A 129 -4.24 6.65 33.75
CA LYS A 129 -3.02 6.85 34.54
C LYS A 129 -1.76 6.61 33.72
N LEU A 130 -1.74 5.55 32.90
CA LEU A 130 -0.60 5.24 32.02
C LEU A 130 -0.31 6.35 31.00
N CYS A 131 -1.37 7.01 30.52
CA CYS A 131 -1.29 8.09 29.52
C CYS A 131 -1.24 9.50 30.13
N GLY A 132 -1.29 9.63 31.47
CA GLY A 132 -1.33 10.92 32.15
C GLY A 132 -2.69 11.64 32.09
N PHE A 133 -3.77 10.96 31.74
CA PHE A 133 -5.12 11.53 31.76
C PHE A 133 -5.75 11.49 33.15
N PRO A 134 -6.72 12.38 33.44
CA PRO A 134 -7.57 12.25 34.62
C PRO A 134 -8.23 10.86 34.68
N GLU A 135 -8.26 10.24 35.86
CA GLU A 135 -8.69 8.84 36.02
C GLU A 135 -10.09 8.55 35.45
N ASP A 136 -11.00 9.51 35.56
CA ASP A 136 -12.41 9.37 35.17
C ASP A 136 -12.68 9.79 33.71
N THR A 137 -11.62 10.03 32.92
CA THR A 137 -11.74 10.30 31.48
C THR A 137 -12.38 9.12 30.76
N LEU A 138 -13.47 9.36 30.04
CA LEU A 138 -14.13 8.33 29.23
C LEU A 138 -13.23 7.94 28.04
N GLN A 139 -13.07 6.64 27.85
CA GLN A 139 -12.24 6.08 26.78
C GLN A 139 -13.10 5.25 25.82
N ASP A 140 -12.68 5.19 24.55
CA ASP A 140 -13.34 4.35 23.54
C ASP A 140 -13.41 2.90 24.04
N ILE A 141 -14.56 2.25 23.81
CA ILE A 141 -14.82 0.90 24.32
C ILE A 141 -13.76 -0.11 23.87
N ASP A 142 -13.13 0.09 22.71
CA ASP A 142 -12.05 -0.77 22.23
C ASP A 142 -10.74 -0.51 22.95
N ILE A 143 -10.48 0.74 23.38
CA ILE A 143 -9.36 1.05 24.26
C ILE A 143 -9.58 0.37 25.61
N VAL A 144 -10.79 0.47 26.17
CA VAL A 144 -11.14 -0.18 27.44
C VAL A 144 -11.01 -1.71 27.32
N ASN A 145 -11.48 -2.31 26.23
CA ASN A 145 -11.38 -3.75 25.99
C ASN A 145 -9.93 -4.20 25.80
N SER A 146 -9.11 -3.45 25.05
CA SER A 146 -7.70 -3.76 24.87
C SER A 146 -6.88 -3.53 26.15
N ALA A 147 -7.14 -2.46 26.89
CA ALA A 147 -6.52 -2.19 28.18
C ALA A 147 -6.85 -3.31 29.17
N ARG A 148 -8.12 -3.73 29.21
CA ARG A 148 -8.55 -4.88 29.99
C ARG A 148 -7.81 -6.14 29.55
N SER A 149 -7.79 -6.42 28.25
CA SER A 149 -7.07 -7.57 27.69
C SER A 149 -5.57 -7.52 27.97
N PHE A 150 -4.97 -6.33 28.11
CA PHE A 150 -3.56 -6.13 28.43
C PHE A 150 -3.24 -6.28 29.92
N PHE A 151 -4.02 -5.71 30.83
CA PHE A 151 -3.77 -5.81 32.27
C PHE A 151 -4.28 -7.13 32.87
N ASP A 152 -5.32 -7.74 32.27
CA ASP A 152 -5.87 -9.02 32.76
C ASP A 152 -4.90 -10.19 32.48
N CYS A 153 -4.52 -10.90 33.54
CA CYS A 153 -3.68 -12.09 33.46
C CYS A 153 -4.11 -13.13 34.50
N ALA A 154 -5.10 -13.94 34.13
CA ALA A 154 -5.59 -15.05 34.96
C ALA A 154 -4.48 -15.97 35.49
N LYS A 155 -3.38 -16.17 34.76
CA LYS A 155 -2.27 -17.03 35.24
C LYS A 155 -1.56 -16.46 36.47
N PHE A 156 -1.39 -15.14 36.58
CA PHE A 156 -0.77 -14.53 37.76
C PHE A 156 -1.65 -14.65 39.00
N VAL A 157 -2.96 -14.71 38.78
CA VAL A 157 -3.96 -14.96 39.83
C VAL A 157 -4.00 -16.43 40.24
N GLU A 158 -4.05 -17.34 39.28
CA GLU A 158 -4.17 -18.79 39.52
C GLU A 158 -2.87 -19.43 40.02
N LYS A 159 -1.72 -18.88 39.63
CA LYS A 159 -0.38 -19.42 39.92
C LYS A 159 0.54 -18.31 40.44
N PRO A 160 0.51 -18.03 41.76
CA PRO A 160 1.36 -17.01 42.38
C PRO A 160 2.86 -17.20 42.08
N GLU A 161 3.31 -18.45 42.00
CA GLU A 161 4.69 -18.81 41.62
C GLU A 161 5.14 -18.20 40.28
N CYS A 162 4.22 -18.04 39.34
CA CYS A 162 4.51 -17.45 38.04
C CYS A 162 4.75 -15.93 38.16
N LEU A 163 3.99 -15.25 39.01
CA LEU A 163 4.13 -13.81 39.27
C LEU A 163 5.42 -13.55 40.06
N GLU A 164 5.66 -14.33 41.12
CA GLU A 164 6.88 -14.22 41.93
C GLU A 164 8.13 -14.39 41.09
N LYS A 165 8.13 -15.34 40.15
CA LYS A 165 9.26 -15.53 39.26
C LYS A 165 9.51 -14.34 38.33
N VAL A 166 8.45 -13.66 37.87
CA VAL A 166 8.59 -12.43 37.08
C VAL A 166 9.14 -11.30 37.94
N ARG A 167 8.64 -11.15 39.17
CA ARG A 167 9.13 -10.15 40.13
C ARG A 167 10.59 -10.35 40.50
N SER A 168 11.01 -11.60 40.76
CA SER A 168 12.43 -11.91 41.00
C SER A 168 13.29 -11.50 39.82
N TYR A 169 12.86 -11.82 38.59
CA TYR A 169 13.56 -11.41 37.37
C TYR A 169 13.66 -9.88 37.24
N LEU A 170 12.55 -9.15 37.45
CA LEU A 170 12.55 -7.68 37.35
C LEU A 170 13.39 -7.01 38.45
N LYS A 171 13.56 -7.63 39.62
CA LYS A 171 14.46 -7.15 40.69
C LYS A 171 15.94 -7.35 40.39
N GLU A 172 16.29 -8.29 39.51
CA GLU A 172 17.67 -8.60 39.14
C GLU A 172 18.20 -7.71 38.00
N ILE A 173 17.33 -6.96 37.34
CA ILE A 173 17.68 -6.08 36.21
C ILE A 173 17.59 -4.61 36.61
N GLU A 174 18.44 -3.79 36.02
CA GLU A 174 18.37 -2.34 36.14
C GLU A 174 17.31 -1.80 35.17
N ILE A 175 16.37 -1.00 35.70
CA ILE A 175 15.33 -0.33 34.93
C ILE A 175 15.51 1.18 35.14
N ASP A 176 16.30 1.78 34.27
CA ASP A 176 16.55 3.23 34.25
C ASP A 176 15.36 4.00 33.65
N SER A 177 15.52 5.33 33.53
CA SER A 177 14.48 6.20 32.95
C SER A 177 14.13 5.85 31.50
N ASP A 178 15.09 5.38 30.73
CA ASP A 178 14.91 5.07 29.31
C ASP A 178 14.13 3.76 29.15
N GLU A 179 14.43 2.76 29.98
CA GLU A 179 13.68 1.52 30.06
C GLU A 179 12.27 1.74 30.63
N MET A 180 12.10 2.63 31.61
CA MET A 180 10.77 3.02 32.09
C MET A 180 9.93 3.65 30.97
N LEU A 181 10.53 4.57 30.21
CA LEU A 181 9.87 5.19 29.05
C LEU A 181 9.53 4.16 27.97
N TYR A 182 10.43 3.21 27.72
CA TYR A 182 10.17 2.09 26.82
C TYR A 182 8.98 1.24 27.31
N ILE A 183 8.96 0.85 28.59
CA ILE A 183 7.89 0.03 29.18
C ILE A 183 6.54 0.77 29.07
N GLN A 184 6.51 2.05 29.40
CA GLN A 184 5.30 2.88 29.29
C GLN A 184 4.81 2.93 27.85
N LYS A 185 5.67 3.33 26.90
CA LYS A 185 5.30 3.43 25.49
C LYS A 185 4.90 2.07 24.92
N ALA A 186 5.68 1.02 25.12
CA ALA A 186 5.36 -0.33 24.63
C ALA A 186 4.03 -0.87 25.20
N SER A 187 3.70 -0.54 26.46
CA SER A 187 2.43 -0.92 27.08
C SER A 187 1.26 -0.16 26.47
N ILE A 188 1.39 1.15 26.29
CA ILE A 188 0.37 1.97 25.62
C ILE A 188 0.17 1.49 24.18
N GLN A 189 1.24 1.20 23.44
CA GLN A 189 1.19 0.70 22.07
C GLN A 189 0.47 -0.65 21.98
N LEU A 190 0.69 -1.57 22.92
CA LEU A 190 -0.03 -2.85 22.95
C LEU A 190 -1.51 -2.70 23.28
N ILE A 191 -1.90 -1.66 24.02
CA ILE A 191 -3.31 -1.35 24.34
C ILE A 191 -3.99 -0.63 23.17
N THR A 192 -3.31 0.37 22.61
CA THR A 192 -3.82 1.26 21.56
C THR A 192 -3.61 0.72 20.16
N GLY A 193 -2.78 -0.31 19.97
CA GLY A 193 -2.45 -0.84 18.65
C GLY A 193 -1.74 0.17 17.75
N VAL A 194 -1.01 1.15 18.28
CA VAL A 194 -0.19 2.09 17.48
C VAL A 194 1.27 1.64 17.60
N GLU A 195 1.95 1.34 16.49
CA GLU A 195 3.35 0.86 16.46
C GLU A 195 4.24 2.03 16.03
N ASP A 196 4.87 2.73 16.99
CA ASP A 196 5.88 3.77 16.71
C ASP A 196 7.18 3.56 17.53
N ILE A 197 7.46 2.33 18.00
CA ILE A 197 8.79 1.94 18.52
C ILE A 197 9.22 0.62 17.90
N GLU A 198 10.46 0.56 17.44
CA GLU A 198 11.16 -0.69 17.12
C GLU A 198 11.17 -1.61 18.34
N ILE A 199 10.24 -2.56 18.41
CA ILE A 199 10.53 -3.82 19.11
C ILE A 199 11.72 -4.39 18.34
N VAL A 200 12.89 -4.41 19.00
CA VAL A 200 14.19 -4.82 18.45
C VAL A 200 14.02 -5.77 17.27
N LYS A 201 14.31 -5.27 16.06
CA LYS A 201 14.41 -6.11 14.88
C LYS A 201 15.47 -7.16 15.20
N VAL A 202 15.00 -8.38 15.37
CA VAL A 202 15.83 -9.58 15.42
C VAL A 202 16.74 -9.58 14.18
N PRO A 203 18.07 -9.79 14.30
CA PRO A 203 18.97 -9.70 13.15
C PRO A 203 18.59 -10.70 12.06
N GLU A 204 18.18 -10.21 10.90
CA GLU A 204 18.02 -11.04 9.71
C GLU A 204 19.39 -11.30 9.07
N GLY A 205 19.96 -12.48 9.33
CA GLY A 205 20.85 -13.17 8.39
C GLY A 205 22.30 -12.67 8.22
N ILE A 206 23.23 -13.56 8.52
CA ILE A 206 24.69 -13.50 8.35
C ILE A 206 25.13 -13.07 6.92
N PRO A 207 26.09 -12.14 6.75
CA PRO A 207 26.90 -12.02 5.54
C PRO A 207 28.13 -12.95 5.61
N ASP A 208 28.28 -13.81 4.60
CA ASP A 208 29.49 -14.65 4.40
C ASP A 208 30.68 -13.81 3.88
N SER A 209 31.60 -13.49 4.80
CA SER A 209 33.09 -13.51 4.71
C SER A 209 33.87 -12.68 3.64
N VAL A 210 34.86 -11.87 4.08
CA VAL A 210 36.33 -12.17 4.18
C VAL A 210 37.15 -10.87 4.36
N GLY A 211 38.08 -10.84 5.34
CA GLY A 211 39.27 -9.95 5.28
C GLY A 211 40.07 -9.69 6.57
N ASN A 212 40.94 -10.64 6.98
CA ASN A 212 42.23 -10.54 7.74
C ASN A 212 42.33 -9.69 9.05
N SER A 213 42.87 -10.17 10.19
CA SER A 213 44.29 -10.60 10.39
C SER A 213 44.58 -11.19 11.79
N SER A 214 45.45 -12.22 11.84
CA SER A 214 46.35 -12.66 12.95
C SER A 214 45.73 -13.25 14.25
N ALA A 215 46.21 -14.33 14.90
CA ALA A 215 47.42 -15.15 14.79
C ALA A 215 47.17 -16.61 15.31
N LEU A 216 47.95 -17.55 14.77
CA LEU A 216 48.06 -19.01 15.05
C LEU A 216 48.86 -19.31 16.35
N PRO A 217 48.84 -20.54 16.96
CA PRO A 217 49.26 -21.78 16.29
C PRO A 217 48.60 -23.14 16.64
N LYS A 218 48.39 -23.93 15.57
CA LYS A 218 48.76 -25.35 15.30
C LYS A 218 48.24 -26.49 16.23
N ASN A 219 47.47 -27.43 15.66
CA ASN A 219 47.99 -28.75 15.23
C ASN A 219 46.93 -29.67 14.54
N ASP A 220 47.26 -30.10 13.32
CA ASP A 220 47.25 -31.48 12.79
C ASP A 220 46.04 -32.44 12.94
N LYS A 221 45.28 -32.62 11.84
CA LYS A 221 45.18 -33.86 11.01
C LYS A 221 43.81 -33.98 10.29
N ARG A 222 43.83 -33.91 8.95
CA ARG A 222 42.80 -34.43 8.02
C ARG A 222 42.92 -35.97 7.89
N PRO A 223 42.09 -36.67 7.08
CA PRO A 223 40.61 -36.69 6.98
C PRO A 223 40.08 -38.15 6.84
N ARG A 224 38.76 -38.41 6.91
CA ARG A 224 38.16 -39.58 6.23
C ARG A 224 36.79 -39.26 5.63
N GLN A 225 36.72 -39.37 4.30
CA GLN A 225 35.51 -39.49 3.49
C GLN A 225 34.94 -40.91 3.58
N ILE A 226 33.61 -41.08 3.67
CA ILE A 226 32.90 -42.25 3.13
C ILE A 226 31.57 -41.82 2.48
N ILE A 227 31.39 -42.28 1.24
CA ILE A 227 30.30 -42.13 0.26
C ILE A 227 29.13 -43.13 0.54
N PRO A 228 27.92 -42.95 -0.02
CA PRO A 228 26.62 -43.25 0.60
C PRO A 228 26.00 -44.60 0.17
N ARG A 229 24.89 -45.00 0.83
CA ARG A 229 24.04 -46.13 0.38
C ARG A 229 22.56 -45.74 0.27
N LYS A 230 22.02 -45.90 -0.95
CA LYS A 230 20.59 -45.99 -1.30
C LYS A 230 20.01 -47.34 -0.85
N ARG A 231 18.71 -47.38 -0.51
CA ARG A 231 17.81 -48.52 -0.76
C ARG A 231 16.37 -48.06 -1.01
N SER A 232 15.80 -48.51 -2.14
CA SER A 232 14.38 -48.60 -2.52
C SER A 232 13.66 -49.68 -1.67
N VAL A 233 12.33 -49.80 -1.55
CA VAL A 233 11.30 -50.14 -2.56
C VAL A 233 9.88 -49.94 -1.98
N ASN A 234 8.95 -49.56 -2.87
CA ASN A 234 7.45 -49.58 -2.95
C ASN A 234 6.70 -50.86 -2.41
N PRO A 235 5.37 -51.08 -2.61
CA PRO A 235 4.13 -50.26 -2.44
C PRO A 235 2.88 -51.06 -1.88
N ALA A 236 1.73 -50.37 -1.77
CA ALA A 236 0.34 -50.84 -2.08
C ALA A 236 -0.63 -51.40 -0.99
N TYR A 237 -1.93 -51.14 -1.29
CA TYR A 237 -3.23 -51.58 -0.73
C TYR A 237 -3.75 -50.86 0.54
N LEU A 238 -5.02 -50.45 0.72
CA LEU A 238 -6.23 -50.14 -0.08
C LEU A 238 -7.37 -49.83 0.95
N SER A 239 -8.17 -48.77 0.76
CA SER A 239 -9.62 -48.52 1.14
C SER A 239 -10.15 -48.87 2.57
N VAL A 240 -11.06 -48.11 3.22
CA VAL A 240 -12.54 -48.08 3.00
C VAL A 240 -13.25 -47.06 3.95
N VAL A 241 -14.08 -46.14 3.40
CA VAL A 241 -15.45 -45.64 3.79
C VAL A 241 -15.61 -44.97 5.20
N SER A 242 -16.21 -43.76 5.43
CA SER A 242 -17.44 -43.10 4.95
C SER A 242 -17.44 -41.56 5.19
N LYS A 243 -18.30 -40.83 4.45
CA LYS A 243 -18.51 -39.35 4.48
C LYS A 243 -19.27 -38.84 5.72
N PRO A 244 -19.28 -37.50 5.95
CA PRO A 244 -20.54 -36.78 5.78
C PRO A 244 -20.43 -35.57 4.82
N VAL A 245 -21.57 -35.27 4.20
CA VAL A 245 -21.81 -34.25 3.17
C VAL A 245 -22.03 -32.88 3.83
N LYS A 246 -21.38 -31.84 3.32
CA LYS A 246 -21.89 -30.46 3.22
C LYS A 246 -21.15 -29.74 2.09
N ASP A 247 -21.93 -29.04 1.27
CA ASP A 247 -21.61 -28.61 -0.09
C ASP A 247 -20.34 -27.75 -0.20
N THR A 248 -19.42 -28.18 -1.06
CA THR A 248 -18.29 -27.38 -1.55
C THR A 248 -18.38 -27.30 -3.07
N PRO A 249 -18.12 -26.14 -3.70
CA PRO A 249 -18.00 -26.05 -5.15
C PRO A 249 -16.96 -27.06 -5.64
N LYS A 250 -17.31 -27.86 -6.66
CA LYS A 250 -16.49 -28.96 -7.17
C LYS A 250 -15.04 -28.51 -7.44
N LYS A 251 -14.08 -29.25 -6.89
CA LYS A 251 -12.64 -29.17 -7.19
C LYS A 251 -12.39 -29.01 -8.70
N GLY A 252 -11.65 -27.97 -9.10
CA GLY A 252 -10.85 -27.97 -10.32
C GLY A 252 -11.14 -26.92 -11.39
N ILE A 253 -12.04 -25.96 -11.18
CA ILE A 253 -12.34 -24.91 -12.17
C ILE A 253 -11.68 -23.59 -11.74
N PRO A 254 -10.62 -23.12 -12.44
CA PRO A 254 -10.02 -21.82 -12.17
C PRO A 254 -10.99 -20.70 -12.55
N LEU A 255 -11.18 -19.74 -11.65
CA LEU A 255 -11.97 -18.52 -11.86
C LEU A 255 -11.33 -17.69 -12.98
N MET A 256 -12.14 -17.17 -13.91
CA MET A 256 -11.65 -16.38 -15.05
C MET A 256 -11.42 -14.91 -14.67
N ASN A 257 -10.54 -14.68 -13.70
CA ASN A 257 -10.12 -13.36 -13.22
C ASN A 257 -8.92 -12.81 -14.01
N LYS A 258 -8.39 -11.64 -13.65
CA LYS A 258 -7.19 -11.03 -14.27
C LYS A 258 -5.97 -11.96 -14.26
N GLU A 259 -5.79 -12.76 -13.20
CA GLU A 259 -4.70 -13.74 -13.10
C GLU A 259 -4.85 -14.86 -14.15
N TYR A 260 -6.08 -15.31 -14.41
CA TYR A 260 -6.38 -16.24 -15.50
C TYR A 260 -5.93 -15.66 -16.85
N PHE A 261 -6.27 -14.41 -17.14
CA PHE A 261 -5.89 -13.76 -18.40
C PHE A 261 -4.37 -13.57 -18.55
N ARG A 262 -3.66 -13.36 -17.43
CA ARG A 262 -2.19 -13.25 -17.40
C ARG A 262 -1.46 -14.58 -17.48
N ASN A 263 -2.10 -15.68 -17.08
CA ASN A 263 -1.43 -16.98 -16.98
C ASN A 263 -1.09 -17.59 -18.35
N LYS A 264 0.18 -17.93 -18.50
CA LYS A 264 0.79 -18.49 -19.72
C LYS A 264 0.14 -19.76 -20.26
N ILE A 265 -0.58 -20.53 -19.43
CA ILE A 265 -1.20 -21.79 -19.87
C ILE A 265 -2.55 -21.59 -20.58
N TYR A 266 -3.08 -20.36 -20.61
CA TYR A 266 -4.39 -20.04 -21.21
C TYR A 266 -4.31 -19.17 -22.48
N ALA A 267 -3.10 -18.97 -23.01
CA ALA A 267 -2.86 -18.13 -24.19
C ALA A 267 -3.75 -18.48 -25.40
N ASP A 268 -3.97 -19.77 -25.66
CA ASP A 268 -4.84 -20.24 -26.73
C ASP A 268 -6.31 -19.83 -26.51
N SER A 269 -6.82 -19.99 -25.29
CA SER A 269 -8.17 -19.56 -24.91
C SER A 269 -8.35 -18.04 -25.05
N ILE A 270 -7.35 -17.23 -24.66
CA ILE A 270 -7.42 -15.76 -24.79
C ILE A 270 -7.41 -15.32 -26.26
N ILE A 271 -6.60 -15.96 -27.11
CA ILE A 271 -6.63 -15.69 -28.56
C ILE A 271 -8.01 -16.02 -29.15
N ASN A 272 -8.57 -17.20 -28.83
CA ASN A 272 -9.91 -17.54 -29.33
C ASN A 272 -10.99 -16.56 -28.84
N LEU A 273 -10.87 -16.05 -27.62
CA LEU A 273 -11.79 -15.06 -27.09
C LEU A 273 -11.74 -13.77 -27.91
N LYS A 274 -10.54 -13.25 -28.20
CA LYS A 274 -10.35 -12.09 -29.10
C LYS A 274 -10.96 -12.35 -30.48
N ASP A 275 -10.66 -13.50 -31.08
CA ASP A 275 -11.22 -13.90 -32.38
C ASP A 275 -12.76 -13.89 -32.34
N TYR A 276 -13.37 -14.38 -31.26
CA TYR A 276 -14.82 -14.42 -31.11
C TYR A 276 -15.44 -13.05 -30.93
N LEU A 277 -14.84 -12.20 -30.10
CA LEU A 277 -15.31 -10.82 -29.89
C LEU A 277 -15.35 -10.04 -31.20
N ILE A 278 -14.33 -10.20 -32.05
CA ILE A 278 -14.25 -9.54 -33.36
C ILE A 278 -15.26 -10.15 -34.35
N ASN A 279 -15.31 -11.48 -34.47
CA ASN A 279 -16.12 -12.14 -35.50
C ASN A 279 -17.63 -12.12 -35.24
N ASN A 280 -18.05 -11.94 -33.98
CA ASN A 280 -19.47 -11.89 -33.60
C ASN A 280 -19.92 -10.47 -33.25
N ASP A 281 -19.05 -9.47 -33.48
CA ASP A 281 -19.29 -8.06 -33.19
C ASP A 281 -19.92 -7.79 -31.81
N ILE A 282 -19.34 -8.44 -30.79
CA ILE A 282 -19.86 -8.34 -29.42
C ILE A 282 -19.58 -6.93 -28.89
N GLU A 283 -20.58 -6.27 -28.33
CA GLU A 283 -20.52 -4.96 -27.70
C GLU A 283 -20.73 -5.05 -26.17
N GLU A 284 -20.54 -3.96 -25.44
CA GLU A 284 -20.61 -3.98 -23.96
C GLU A 284 -21.99 -4.33 -23.43
N GLU A 285 -23.05 -3.94 -24.16
CA GLU A 285 -24.43 -4.24 -23.85
C GLU A 285 -24.73 -5.75 -23.91
N ASP A 286 -24.03 -6.48 -24.77
CA ASP A 286 -24.20 -7.93 -24.92
C ASP A 286 -23.70 -8.71 -23.70
N LEU A 287 -22.88 -8.08 -22.84
CA LEU A 287 -22.39 -8.69 -21.61
C LEU A 287 -23.47 -8.83 -20.53
N GLU A 288 -24.63 -8.18 -20.69
CA GLU A 288 -25.79 -8.39 -19.83
C GLU A 288 -26.54 -9.69 -20.16
N ASP A 289 -26.37 -10.23 -21.38
CA ASP A 289 -26.97 -11.51 -21.76
C ASP A 289 -26.12 -12.68 -21.26
N ALA A 290 -26.65 -13.38 -20.25
CA ALA A 290 -26.04 -14.60 -19.71
C ALA A 290 -25.84 -15.70 -20.78
N LYS A 291 -26.61 -15.71 -21.87
CA LYS A 291 -26.44 -16.62 -23.01
C LYS A 291 -25.19 -16.26 -23.82
N VAL A 292 -24.95 -14.97 -24.07
CA VAL A 292 -23.74 -14.48 -24.73
C VAL A 292 -22.50 -14.83 -23.91
N LEU A 293 -22.52 -14.58 -22.60
CA LEU A 293 -21.41 -14.95 -21.70
C LEU A 293 -21.11 -16.45 -21.71
N LYS A 294 -22.16 -17.29 -21.71
CA LYS A 294 -22.01 -18.75 -21.82
C LYS A 294 -21.43 -19.16 -23.17
N ASP A 295 -21.87 -18.53 -24.25
CA ASP A 295 -21.36 -18.80 -25.59
C ASP A 295 -19.90 -18.37 -25.75
N MET A 296 -19.49 -17.24 -25.18
CA MET A 296 -18.08 -16.82 -25.14
C MET A 296 -17.22 -17.88 -24.43
N ILE A 297 -17.67 -18.42 -23.30
CA ILE A 297 -16.90 -19.43 -22.57
C ILE A 297 -16.91 -20.78 -23.31
N ALA A 298 -18.07 -21.22 -23.79
CA ALA A 298 -18.27 -22.52 -24.43
C ALA A 298 -17.64 -22.59 -25.83
N LYS A 299 -17.96 -21.60 -26.68
CA LYS A 299 -17.62 -21.57 -28.11
C LYS A 299 -16.27 -20.91 -28.35
N ALA A 300 -16.02 -19.75 -27.75
CA ALA A 300 -14.76 -19.03 -27.96
C ALA A 300 -13.63 -19.72 -27.20
N MET A 301 -13.71 -19.76 -25.87
CA MET A 301 -12.60 -20.28 -25.06
C MET A 301 -12.48 -21.81 -25.12
N LYS A 302 -13.48 -22.48 -25.72
CA LYS A 302 -13.59 -23.94 -25.88
C LYS A 302 -13.42 -24.68 -24.55
N ARG A 303 -14.03 -24.15 -23.49
CA ARG A 303 -13.96 -24.72 -22.15
C ARG A 303 -15.34 -25.01 -21.55
N PHE A 304 -15.39 -26.14 -20.86
CA PHE A 304 -16.49 -26.68 -20.05
C PHE A 304 -17.70 -27.21 -20.85
N ALA A 305 -18.29 -28.29 -20.34
CA ALA A 305 -19.62 -28.72 -20.76
C ALA A 305 -20.65 -27.78 -20.11
N SER A 306 -21.78 -27.56 -20.79
CA SER A 306 -22.83 -26.56 -20.47
C SER A 306 -23.43 -26.62 -19.06
N SER A 307 -23.09 -27.62 -18.25
CA SER A 307 -23.62 -27.91 -16.91
C SER A 307 -22.85 -27.29 -15.74
N LEU A 308 -21.90 -26.38 -15.97
CA LEU A 308 -20.99 -25.84 -14.92
C LEU A 308 -21.01 -24.32 -14.74
N TYR A 309 -21.92 -23.60 -15.40
CA TYR A 309 -22.02 -22.14 -15.27
C TYR A 309 -22.76 -21.73 -14.00
N THR A 310 -22.06 -21.62 -12.87
CA THR A 310 -22.62 -20.96 -11.69
C THR A 310 -22.74 -19.44 -11.97
N PRO A 311 -23.76 -18.75 -11.42
CA PRO A 311 -23.89 -17.29 -11.59
C PRO A 311 -22.63 -16.51 -11.20
N SER A 312 -21.96 -16.92 -10.12
CA SER A 312 -20.69 -16.35 -9.67
C SER A 312 -19.55 -16.50 -10.69
N TYR A 313 -19.52 -17.60 -11.45
CA TYR A 313 -18.50 -17.81 -12.49
C TYR A 313 -18.71 -16.88 -13.69
N LEU A 314 -19.96 -16.71 -14.13
CA LEU A 314 -20.32 -15.81 -15.22
C LEU A 314 -20.11 -14.34 -14.82
N ASP A 315 -20.45 -13.98 -13.58
CA ASP A 315 -20.20 -12.64 -13.04
C ASP A 315 -18.70 -12.32 -12.96
N THR A 316 -17.88 -13.27 -12.50
CA THR A 316 -16.41 -13.08 -12.49
C THR A 316 -15.84 -12.90 -13.91
N PHE A 317 -16.33 -13.69 -14.87
CA PHE A 317 -15.94 -13.57 -16.27
C PHE A 317 -16.37 -12.22 -16.86
N LYS A 318 -17.63 -11.83 -16.67
CA LYS A 318 -18.19 -10.54 -17.09
C LYS A 318 -17.36 -9.39 -16.55
N ARG A 319 -17.10 -9.34 -15.24
CA ARG A 319 -16.27 -8.30 -14.61
C ARG A 319 -14.88 -8.24 -15.20
N THR A 320 -14.28 -9.39 -15.52
CA THR A 320 -12.95 -9.42 -16.12
C THR A 320 -12.97 -8.86 -17.55
N ILE A 321 -14.00 -9.16 -18.34
CA ILE A 321 -14.19 -8.55 -19.67
C ILE A 321 -14.43 -7.05 -19.57
N VAL A 322 -15.23 -6.60 -18.59
CA VAL A 322 -15.47 -5.17 -18.33
C VAL A 322 -14.19 -4.44 -17.91
N ILE A 323 -13.36 -5.05 -17.04
CA ILE A 323 -12.07 -4.47 -16.62
C ILE A 323 -11.15 -4.27 -17.81
N PHE A 324 -11.10 -5.24 -18.72
CA PHE A 324 -10.31 -5.06 -19.93
C PHE A 324 -11.01 -4.14 -20.94
N THR A 325 -12.34 -4.01 -20.91
CA THR A 325 -13.21 -3.50 -21.97
C THR A 325 -13.17 -4.37 -23.23
N ILE A 326 -14.31 -4.50 -23.92
CA ILE A 326 -14.39 -5.25 -25.17
C ILE A 326 -13.53 -4.59 -26.25
N ASN A 327 -13.61 -3.27 -26.36
CA ASN A 327 -12.90 -2.50 -27.38
C ASN A 327 -11.38 -2.67 -27.26
N PHE A 328 -10.86 -2.61 -26.04
CA PHE A 328 -9.45 -2.90 -25.79
C PHE A 328 -9.11 -4.35 -26.12
N LEU A 329 -9.91 -5.35 -25.71
CA LEU A 329 -9.62 -6.75 -26.05
C LEU A 329 -9.63 -7.01 -27.57
N LYS A 330 -10.51 -6.32 -28.31
CA LYS A 330 -10.56 -6.33 -29.79
C LYS A 330 -9.28 -5.68 -30.37
N ALA A 331 -8.82 -4.55 -29.81
CA ALA A 331 -7.71 -3.77 -30.37
C ALA A 331 -6.31 -4.26 -29.95
N VAL A 332 -6.12 -4.55 -28.66
CA VAL A 332 -4.79 -4.71 -28.04
C VAL A 332 -4.00 -5.89 -28.59
N ASN A 333 -2.67 -5.72 -28.65
CA ASN A 333 -1.74 -6.82 -28.85
C ASN A 333 -1.71 -7.72 -27.60
N LEU A 334 -2.11 -8.99 -27.75
CA LEU A 334 -2.39 -9.88 -26.62
C LEU A 334 -1.14 -10.27 -25.80
N TYR A 335 0.08 -9.99 -26.27
CA TYR A 335 1.28 -10.09 -25.42
C TYR A 335 1.31 -9.04 -24.31
N ARG A 336 0.54 -7.95 -24.41
CA ARG A 336 0.32 -6.98 -23.32
C ARG A 336 -0.59 -7.54 -22.21
N VAL A 337 -1.38 -8.59 -22.52
CA VAL A 337 -2.36 -9.18 -21.60
C VAL A 337 -1.89 -10.53 -21.04
N ASN A 338 -1.30 -11.40 -21.87
CA ASN A 338 -0.97 -12.78 -21.51
C ASN A 338 0.54 -13.07 -21.54
N ARG A 339 1.10 -13.59 -20.44
CA ARG A 339 2.54 -13.88 -20.31
C ARG A 339 3.04 -14.99 -21.22
N GLY A 340 2.16 -15.91 -21.64
CA GLY A 340 2.51 -16.97 -22.58
C GLY A 340 2.80 -16.39 -23.96
N ILE A 341 1.97 -15.45 -24.41
CA ILE A 341 2.14 -14.75 -25.69
C ILE A 341 3.37 -13.84 -25.62
N LEU A 342 3.56 -13.10 -24.51
CA LEU A 342 4.75 -12.28 -24.27
C LEU A 342 6.05 -13.10 -24.31
N ALA A 343 6.08 -14.27 -23.66
CA ALA A 343 7.26 -15.13 -23.67
C ALA A 343 7.59 -15.65 -25.08
N VAL A 344 6.59 -15.90 -25.93
CA VAL A 344 6.82 -16.31 -27.33
C VAL A 344 7.30 -15.13 -28.16
N ALA A 345 6.70 -13.95 -28.02
CA ALA A 345 7.15 -12.74 -28.71
C ALA A 345 8.60 -12.37 -28.34
N CYS A 346 8.93 -12.42 -27.04
CA CYS A 346 10.28 -12.20 -26.52
C CYS A 346 11.30 -13.18 -27.12
N VAL A 347 10.98 -14.47 -27.19
CA VAL A 347 11.93 -15.48 -27.66
C VAL A 347 12.04 -15.51 -29.19
N GLU A 348 10.92 -15.54 -29.91
CA GLU A 348 10.91 -15.81 -31.36
C GLU A 348 11.03 -14.54 -32.22
N TYR A 349 10.69 -13.36 -31.69
CA TYR A 349 10.78 -12.09 -32.44
C TYR A 349 11.90 -11.18 -31.92
N LEU A 350 12.10 -11.08 -30.60
CA LEU A 350 13.12 -10.20 -30.02
C LEU A 350 14.51 -10.84 -29.91
N LEU A 351 14.64 -12.00 -29.24
CA LEU A 351 15.95 -12.59 -28.95
C LEU A 351 16.51 -13.41 -30.12
N TYR A 352 15.67 -14.22 -30.74
CA TYR A 352 16.11 -15.20 -31.73
C TYR A 352 15.29 -15.12 -33.02
N PRO A 353 15.17 -13.95 -33.68
CA PRO A 353 14.38 -13.82 -34.90
C PRO A 353 14.82 -14.83 -35.97
N LYS A 354 13.84 -15.49 -36.59
CA LYS A 354 14.01 -16.40 -37.74
C LYS A 354 14.87 -17.65 -37.46
N LYS A 355 15.06 -18.06 -36.20
CA LYS A 355 15.73 -19.33 -35.86
C LYS A 355 14.82 -20.54 -36.09
N HIS A 356 15.43 -21.72 -36.20
CA HIS A 356 14.69 -22.98 -36.31
C HIS A 356 13.92 -23.31 -35.02
N VAL A 357 12.72 -23.88 -35.16
CA VAL A 357 11.82 -24.28 -34.06
C VAL A 357 12.52 -25.09 -32.95
N LYS A 358 13.50 -25.92 -33.32
CA LYS A 358 14.28 -26.72 -32.37
C LYS A 358 15.05 -25.85 -31.34
N GLU A 359 15.50 -24.66 -31.72
CA GLU A 359 16.18 -23.73 -30.82
C GLU A 359 15.22 -23.08 -29.82
N TYR A 360 14.01 -22.71 -30.26
CA TYR A 360 12.97 -22.17 -29.37
C TYR A 360 12.53 -23.21 -28.32
N ILE A 361 12.38 -24.47 -28.71
CA ILE A 361 12.04 -25.56 -27.79
C ILE A 361 13.10 -25.72 -26.69
N LYS A 362 14.39 -25.52 -27.00
CA LYS A 362 15.46 -25.54 -25.98
C LYS A 362 15.29 -24.40 -24.98
N VAL A 363 14.88 -23.22 -25.43
CA VAL A 363 14.55 -22.08 -24.57
C VAL A 363 13.35 -22.41 -23.68
N TYR A 364 12.24 -22.93 -24.23
CA TYR A 364 11.03 -23.24 -23.43
C TYR A 364 11.17 -24.42 -22.45
N ARG A 365 12.16 -25.31 -22.65
CA ARG A 365 12.56 -26.32 -21.63
C ARG A 365 13.26 -25.68 -20.43
N CYS A 366 13.93 -24.55 -20.65
CA CYS A 366 14.67 -23.69 -19.72
C CYS A 366 15.22 -24.37 -18.44
N ASN A 367 16.48 -24.80 -18.50
CA ASN A 367 17.27 -25.09 -17.30
C ASN A 367 17.93 -23.81 -16.75
N TYR A 368 18.55 -23.87 -15.57
CA TYR A 368 19.16 -22.69 -14.93
C TYR A 368 20.24 -22.02 -15.80
N THR A 369 21.11 -22.81 -16.43
CA THR A 369 22.18 -22.30 -17.32
C THR A 369 21.60 -21.55 -18.52
N LYS A 370 20.55 -22.11 -19.14
CA LYS A 370 19.88 -21.49 -20.28
C LYS A 370 19.08 -20.26 -19.87
N ALA A 371 18.42 -20.29 -18.71
CA ALA A 371 17.72 -19.11 -18.15
C ALA A 371 18.71 -17.94 -17.94
N LYS A 372 19.87 -18.21 -17.32
CA LYS A 372 20.95 -17.23 -17.14
C LYS A 372 21.39 -16.64 -18.49
N LYS A 373 21.64 -17.48 -19.49
CA LYS A 373 22.09 -17.03 -20.82
C LYS A 373 21.03 -16.17 -21.53
N VAL A 374 19.80 -16.64 -21.59
CA VAL A 374 18.70 -15.96 -22.29
C VAL A 374 18.36 -14.63 -21.61
N TYR A 375 18.39 -14.57 -20.28
CA TYR A 375 18.17 -13.33 -19.54
C TYR A 375 19.27 -12.30 -19.77
N LYS A 376 20.55 -12.72 -19.79
CA LYS A 376 21.65 -11.81 -20.13
C LYS A 376 21.50 -11.22 -21.53
N GLU A 377 21.13 -12.05 -22.50
CA GLU A 377 20.90 -11.63 -23.87
C GLU A 377 19.74 -10.62 -23.97
N LEU A 378 18.68 -10.82 -23.19
CA LEU A 378 17.56 -9.88 -23.07
C LEU A 378 17.99 -8.53 -22.50
N CYS A 379 18.83 -8.52 -21.47
CA CYS A 379 19.33 -7.31 -20.82
C CYS A 379 20.58 -6.70 -21.48
N GLY A 380 21.13 -7.30 -22.55
CA GLY A 380 22.38 -6.85 -23.18
C GLY A 380 23.62 -7.00 -22.29
N LEU A 381 23.61 -7.92 -21.33
CA LEU A 381 24.69 -8.11 -20.36
C LEU A 381 25.80 -9.03 -20.90
N PRO A 382 27.07 -8.81 -20.53
CA PRO A 382 28.17 -9.66 -20.96
C PRO A 382 28.10 -11.07 -20.33
N ASP A 383 28.62 -12.06 -21.04
CA ASP A 383 28.61 -13.48 -20.62
C ASP A 383 29.27 -13.72 -19.26
N LYS A 384 30.19 -12.85 -18.84
CA LYS A 384 30.86 -12.89 -17.52
C LYS A 384 30.10 -12.22 -16.37
N ALA A 385 29.04 -11.44 -16.63
CA ALA A 385 28.27 -10.75 -15.59
C ALA A 385 27.73 -11.72 -14.51
N GLN A 386 27.88 -11.36 -13.24
CA GLN A 386 27.22 -12.11 -12.16
C GLN A 386 25.74 -11.72 -12.12
N LEU A 387 24.88 -12.69 -11.83
CA LEU A 387 23.44 -12.51 -11.72
C LEU A 387 23.00 -13.21 -10.43
N ASP A 388 22.11 -12.55 -9.69
CA ASP A 388 21.45 -13.12 -8.52
C ASP A 388 20.70 -14.41 -8.89
N ASP A 389 20.85 -15.44 -8.05
CA ASP A 389 20.14 -16.71 -8.16
C ASP A 389 18.61 -16.54 -8.13
N ALA A 390 18.09 -15.52 -7.45
CA ALA A 390 16.67 -15.16 -7.46
C ALA A 390 16.20 -14.78 -8.88
N ILE A 391 16.94 -13.91 -9.57
CA ILE A 391 16.66 -13.50 -10.95
C ILE A 391 16.74 -14.69 -11.90
N ILE A 392 17.72 -15.58 -11.72
CA ILE A 392 17.85 -16.79 -12.56
C ILE A 392 16.66 -17.74 -12.33
N LYS A 393 16.17 -17.88 -11.10
CA LYS A 393 14.95 -18.65 -10.78
C LYS A 393 13.72 -18.05 -11.45
N SER A 394 13.55 -16.73 -11.38
CA SER A 394 12.42 -16.03 -12.01
C SER A 394 12.47 -16.08 -13.53
N ALA A 395 13.64 -15.85 -14.14
CA ALA A 395 13.86 -15.99 -15.59
C ALA A 395 13.51 -17.40 -16.05
N ARG A 396 13.94 -18.41 -15.29
CA ARG A 396 13.58 -19.81 -15.55
C ARG A 396 12.07 -20.01 -15.47
N SER A 397 11.39 -19.42 -14.49
CA SER A 397 9.93 -19.50 -14.37
C SER A 397 9.23 -18.85 -15.57
N PHE A 398 9.68 -17.68 -16.01
CA PHE A 398 9.11 -16.95 -17.14
C PHE A 398 9.22 -17.76 -18.45
N PHE A 399 10.44 -18.15 -18.85
CA PHE A 399 10.67 -18.84 -20.12
C PHE A 399 10.20 -20.30 -20.12
N LYS A 400 10.16 -20.97 -18.96
CA LYS A 400 9.75 -22.38 -18.90
C LYS A 400 8.23 -22.51 -19.04
N CYS A 401 7.80 -23.13 -20.13
CA CYS A 401 6.40 -23.45 -20.36
C CYS A 401 6.23 -24.93 -20.79
N PRO A 402 5.87 -25.83 -19.85
CA PRO A 402 5.61 -27.23 -20.17
C PRO A 402 4.45 -27.45 -21.16
N THR A 403 3.48 -26.53 -21.19
CA THR A 403 2.32 -26.60 -22.10
C THR A 403 2.74 -26.51 -23.57
N PHE A 404 3.70 -25.64 -23.90
CA PHE A 404 4.25 -25.52 -25.26
C PHE A 404 4.96 -26.80 -25.72
N LEU A 405 5.44 -27.61 -24.78
CA LEU A 405 6.09 -28.90 -25.07
C LEU A 405 5.10 -30.06 -25.21
N LYS A 406 3.93 -29.97 -24.55
CA LYS A 406 2.91 -31.03 -24.52
C LYS A 406 1.83 -30.85 -25.58
N LYS A 407 1.52 -29.61 -25.97
CA LYS A 407 0.45 -29.25 -26.92
C LYS A 407 1.03 -28.35 -28.01
N ALA A 408 1.51 -28.95 -29.10
CA ALA A 408 2.03 -28.21 -30.25
C ALA A 408 1.02 -27.19 -30.79
N SER A 409 -0.27 -27.56 -30.79
CA SER A 409 -1.38 -26.70 -31.23
C SER A 409 -1.51 -25.37 -30.49
N CYS A 410 -1.12 -25.30 -29.21
CA CYS A 410 -1.14 -24.06 -28.44
C CYS A 410 -0.06 -23.09 -28.94
N LEU A 411 1.17 -23.58 -29.12
CA LEU A 411 2.30 -22.77 -29.60
C LEU A 411 2.09 -22.33 -31.05
N ASP A 412 1.55 -23.21 -31.91
CA ASP A 412 1.25 -22.88 -33.30
C ASP A 412 0.15 -21.82 -33.40
N LYS A 413 -0.86 -21.85 -32.52
CA LYS A 413 -1.88 -20.80 -32.46
C LYS A 413 -1.30 -19.45 -32.03
N ILE A 414 -0.41 -19.42 -31.03
CA ILE A 414 0.29 -18.18 -30.65
C ILE A 414 1.14 -17.65 -31.81
N ARG A 415 1.88 -18.52 -32.52
CA ARG A 415 2.67 -18.12 -33.69
C ARG A 415 1.80 -17.58 -34.82
N SER A 416 0.67 -18.21 -35.07
CA SER A 416 -0.30 -17.73 -36.07
C SER A 416 -0.80 -16.33 -35.72
N TYR A 417 -1.16 -16.12 -34.45
CA TYR A 417 -1.58 -14.81 -33.96
C TYR A 417 -0.47 -13.76 -34.10
N LEU A 418 0.75 -14.05 -33.64
CA LEU A 418 1.88 -13.11 -33.73
C LEU A 418 2.27 -12.79 -35.18
N ARG A 419 2.03 -13.69 -36.14
CA ARG A 419 2.24 -13.42 -37.58
C ARG A 419 1.16 -12.54 -38.19
N SER A 420 -0.02 -12.47 -37.58
CA SER A 420 -1.14 -11.65 -38.06
C SER A 420 -1.08 -10.19 -37.60
N ILE A 421 -0.14 -9.85 -36.73
CA ILE A 421 0.03 -8.49 -36.18
C ILE A 421 1.37 -7.90 -36.65
N VAL A 422 1.42 -6.57 -36.74
CA VAL A 422 2.66 -5.83 -37.00
C VAL A 422 3.37 -5.60 -35.67
N ILE A 423 4.65 -5.97 -35.59
CA ILE A 423 5.52 -5.73 -34.43
C ILE A 423 6.67 -4.87 -34.94
N ASP A 424 6.56 -3.57 -34.74
CA ASP A 424 7.58 -2.58 -35.08
C ASP A 424 8.63 -2.45 -33.96
N ASP A 425 9.58 -1.53 -34.13
CA ASP A 425 10.68 -1.33 -33.19
C ASP A 425 10.18 -0.83 -31.82
N GLU A 426 9.10 -0.06 -31.76
CA GLU A 426 8.48 0.41 -30.50
C GLU A 426 7.87 -0.77 -29.74
N GLU A 427 7.13 -1.63 -30.42
CA GLU A 427 6.58 -2.85 -29.85
C GLU A 427 7.67 -3.84 -29.42
N MET A 428 8.80 -3.91 -30.14
CA MET A 428 9.95 -4.70 -29.73
C MET A 428 10.60 -4.16 -28.44
N GLN A 429 10.69 -2.84 -28.27
CA GLN A 429 11.15 -2.22 -27.03
C GLN A 429 10.19 -2.50 -25.88
N PHE A 430 8.89 -2.39 -26.11
CA PHE A 430 7.86 -2.76 -25.13
C PHE A 430 8.03 -4.23 -24.70
N ILE A 431 8.12 -5.16 -25.64
CA ILE A 431 8.29 -6.60 -25.36
C ILE A 431 9.54 -6.83 -24.51
N ARG A 432 10.64 -6.12 -24.80
CA ARG A 432 11.88 -6.21 -24.02
C ARG A 432 11.65 -5.74 -22.58
N LYS A 433 11.13 -4.52 -22.38
CA LYS A 433 10.87 -3.92 -21.07
C LYS A 433 9.92 -4.80 -20.24
N ALA A 434 8.78 -5.17 -20.83
CA ALA A 434 7.76 -5.98 -20.18
C ALA A 434 8.26 -7.38 -19.80
N SER A 435 9.13 -7.99 -20.63
CA SER A 435 9.73 -9.29 -20.32
C SER A 435 10.73 -9.20 -19.17
N ILE A 436 11.52 -8.12 -19.08
CA ILE A 436 12.45 -7.89 -17.98
C ILE A 436 11.68 -7.67 -16.68
N GLN A 437 10.66 -6.80 -16.70
CA GLN A 437 9.79 -6.53 -15.54
C GLN A 437 9.10 -7.81 -15.03
N ALA A 438 8.57 -8.63 -15.94
CA ALA A 438 7.95 -9.91 -15.60
C ALA A 438 8.93 -10.93 -14.98
N ILE A 439 10.24 -10.73 -15.13
CA ILE A 439 11.30 -11.58 -14.56
C ILE A 439 11.84 -11.01 -13.24
N THR A 440 12.02 -9.69 -13.13
CA THR A 440 12.58 -9.06 -11.93
C THR A 440 11.58 -8.93 -10.78
N GLY A 441 10.28 -9.12 -11.05
CA GLY A 441 9.24 -9.01 -10.02
C GLY A 441 8.79 -7.57 -9.77
N ASN A 442 9.34 -6.59 -10.50
CA ASN A 442 8.83 -5.23 -10.59
C ASN A 442 7.62 -5.23 -11.54
N GLU A 443 6.53 -5.89 -11.14
CA GLU A 443 5.34 -6.05 -11.98
C GLU A 443 4.46 -4.79 -12.04
N ASP A 444 5.02 -3.69 -12.55
CA ASP A 444 4.23 -2.75 -13.34
C ASP A 444 4.29 -3.23 -14.78
N ILE A 445 3.50 -4.26 -15.09
CA ILE A 445 3.03 -4.36 -16.47
C ILE A 445 2.09 -3.17 -16.59
N ASP A 446 2.59 -2.08 -17.21
CA ASP A 446 1.79 -1.07 -17.89
C ASP A 446 0.89 -1.83 -18.86
N VAL A 447 -0.25 -2.29 -18.35
CA VAL A 447 -1.43 -2.46 -19.18
C VAL A 447 -1.83 -1.03 -19.43
N ASP A 448 -1.76 -0.56 -20.68
CA ASP A 448 -2.45 0.66 -21.08
C ASP A 448 -3.88 0.52 -20.55
N GLU A 449 -4.21 1.20 -19.46
CA GLU A 449 -5.59 1.25 -18.99
C GLU A 449 -6.39 1.91 -20.12
N PRO A 450 -7.56 1.33 -20.48
CA PRO A 450 -8.37 1.90 -21.56
C PRO A 450 -8.72 3.35 -21.22
N PRO A 451 -8.73 4.27 -22.22
CA PRO A 451 -9.12 5.64 -21.97
C PRO A 451 -10.56 5.65 -21.45
N GLY A 452 -10.75 6.16 -20.23
CA GLY A 452 -12.03 6.18 -19.55
C GLY A 452 -13.11 6.88 -20.38
N ASN A 453 -14.03 6.11 -20.96
CA ASN A 453 -15.27 6.63 -21.51
C ASN A 453 -16.29 6.78 -20.38
N VAL A 454 -16.55 8.03 -20.01
CA VAL A 454 -17.69 8.44 -19.18
C VAL A 454 -18.97 8.26 -20.01
N ALA A 455 -19.65 7.12 -19.83
CA ALA A 455 -21.04 6.98 -20.23
C ALA A 455 -21.89 7.96 -19.40
N ALA A 456 -22.72 8.76 -20.08
CA ALA A 456 -23.66 9.66 -19.41
C ALA A 456 -24.89 8.87 -18.94
N PRO A 457 -25.63 9.36 -17.92
CA PRO A 457 -26.82 8.69 -17.42
C PRO A 457 -27.92 8.70 -18.48
N ILE A 458 -28.54 7.54 -18.70
CA ILE A 458 -29.80 7.42 -19.45
C ILE A 458 -30.92 7.81 -18.47
N GLU A 459 -31.68 8.86 -18.80
CA GLU A 459 -32.96 9.16 -18.15
C GLU A 459 -33.95 8.02 -18.41
N VAL A 460 -34.38 7.34 -17.35
CA VAL A 460 -35.54 6.44 -17.39
C VAL A 460 -36.55 6.96 -16.38
N GLN A 461 -37.72 7.36 -16.87
CA GLN A 461 -38.88 7.71 -16.03
C GLN A 461 -39.34 6.50 -15.20
N PRO A 462 -39.87 6.70 -13.98
CA PRO A 462 -40.14 5.62 -13.06
C PRO A 462 -41.49 4.94 -13.35
N PRO A 463 -41.59 3.60 -13.25
CA PRO A 463 -42.84 2.97 -12.85
C PRO A 463 -42.92 2.90 -11.32
N THR A 464 -44.13 3.17 -10.86
CA THR A 464 -44.63 3.31 -9.50
C THR A 464 -44.28 2.14 -8.57
N SER A 465 -43.53 2.44 -7.49
CA SER A 465 -43.51 1.81 -6.14
C SER A 465 -43.23 0.29 -5.98
N PRO A 466 -42.69 -0.20 -4.84
CA PRO A 466 -42.55 0.47 -3.55
C PRO A 466 -41.09 0.71 -3.12
N ILE A 467 -40.95 1.76 -2.33
CA ILE A 467 -39.75 2.25 -1.63
C ILE A 467 -38.90 1.08 -1.10
N ARG A 468 -37.68 0.95 -1.63
CA ARG A 468 -36.56 0.31 -0.94
C ARG A 468 -35.49 1.38 -0.79
N ASP A 469 -35.09 1.63 0.46
CA ASP A 469 -34.04 2.57 0.84
C ASP A 469 -32.80 2.45 -0.07
N GLU A 470 -32.58 3.45 -0.92
CA GLU A 470 -31.34 3.62 -1.66
C GLU A 470 -30.24 4.02 -0.68
N ARG A 471 -29.41 3.05 -0.29
CA ARG A 471 -28.19 3.32 0.45
C ARG A 471 -27.16 3.97 -0.47
N ALA A 472 -26.73 5.19 -0.14
CA ALA A 472 -25.59 5.84 -0.80
C ALA A 472 -24.34 4.95 -0.71
N GLN A 473 -23.68 4.73 -1.85
CA GLN A 473 -22.45 3.93 -1.93
C GLN A 473 -21.29 4.70 -1.28
N LEU A 474 -20.49 4.02 -0.46
CA LEU A 474 -19.40 4.63 0.31
C LEU A 474 -18.06 4.03 -0.16
N TYR A 475 -17.33 4.78 -0.98
CA TYR A 475 -16.03 4.36 -1.49
C TYR A 475 -14.90 4.82 -0.57
N VAL A 476 -14.10 3.86 -0.09
CA VAL A 476 -12.89 4.13 0.70
C VAL A 476 -11.70 4.24 -0.24
N ASP A 477 -11.63 5.35 -0.96
CA ASP A 477 -10.55 5.68 -1.90
C ASP A 477 -9.48 6.58 -1.26
N ARG A 478 -8.52 7.09 -2.04
CA ARG A 478 -7.50 8.00 -1.54
C ARG A 478 -8.09 9.31 -1.01
N GLU A 479 -9.14 9.84 -1.64
CA GLU A 479 -9.78 11.09 -1.17
C GLU A 479 -10.44 10.87 0.20
N TYR A 480 -11.04 9.70 0.42
CA TYR A 480 -11.55 9.31 1.75
C TYR A 480 -10.46 9.39 2.83
N PHE A 481 -9.22 8.98 2.52
CA PHE A 481 -8.09 9.09 3.45
C PHE A 481 -7.62 10.53 3.67
N LEU A 482 -7.79 11.42 2.69
CA LEU A 482 -7.42 12.84 2.80
C LEU A 482 -8.48 13.65 3.55
N GLU A 483 -9.75 13.24 3.52
CA GLU A 483 -10.88 14.02 4.02
C GLU A 483 -10.85 14.21 5.54
N LYS A 484 -11.03 15.46 6.00
CA LYS A 484 -10.93 15.82 7.43
C LYS A 484 -11.95 15.11 8.31
N SER A 485 -13.12 14.84 7.76
CA SER A 485 -14.24 14.17 8.43
C SER A 485 -13.95 12.69 8.75
N HIS A 486 -12.87 12.10 8.24
CA HIS A 486 -12.55 10.68 8.42
C HIS A 486 -11.31 10.43 9.32
N ALA A 487 -10.80 11.46 9.99
CA ALA A 487 -9.61 11.39 10.84
C ALA A 487 -9.67 10.27 11.90
N ASP A 488 -10.77 10.19 12.66
CA ASP A 488 -11.05 9.15 13.67
C ASP A 488 -11.07 7.73 13.06
N THR A 489 -11.70 7.61 11.89
CA THR A 489 -11.86 6.35 11.16
C THR A 489 -10.50 5.81 10.71
N ILE A 490 -9.63 6.68 10.22
CA ILE A 490 -8.28 6.31 9.76
C ILE A 490 -7.38 5.93 10.95
N ILE A 491 -7.52 6.61 12.08
CA ILE A 491 -6.81 6.25 13.32
C ILE A 491 -7.23 4.84 13.78
N LEU A 492 -8.54 4.55 13.79
CA LEU A 492 -9.05 3.22 14.12
C LEU A 492 -8.54 2.16 13.12
N PHE A 493 -8.49 2.52 11.84
CA PHE A 493 -7.99 1.61 10.81
C PHE A 493 -6.53 1.22 11.03
N ARG A 494 -5.65 2.21 11.25
CA ARG A 494 -4.23 1.96 11.56
C ARG A 494 -4.11 1.04 12.78
N ARG A 495 -4.88 1.33 13.83
CA ARG A 495 -4.94 0.52 15.05
C ARG A 495 -5.30 -0.94 14.77
N TYR A 496 -6.29 -1.18 13.92
CA TYR A 496 -6.71 -2.53 13.53
C TYR A 496 -5.65 -3.27 12.71
N LEU A 497 -5.03 -2.60 11.73
CA LEU A 497 -3.97 -3.20 10.91
C LEU A 497 -2.81 -3.73 11.77
N ILE A 498 -2.47 -3.00 12.83
CA ILE A 498 -1.43 -3.34 13.78
C ILE A 498 -1.88 -4.46 14.73
N SER A 499 -3.06 -4.33 15.35
CA SER A 499 -3.55 -5.30 16.35
C SER A 499 -3.72 -6.69 15.76
N GLU A 500 -4.30 -6.77 14.56
CA GLU A 500 -4.58 -8.03 13.86
C GLU A 500 -3.39 -8.55 13.05
N LYS A 501 -2.24 -7.84 13.08
CA LYS A 501 -1.02 -8.19 12.36
C LYS A 501 -1.26 -8.48 10.88
N ILE A 502 -2.12 -7.68 10.26
CA ILE A 502 -2.51 -7.83 8.85
C ILE A 502 -1.24 -7.75 7.98
N LYS A 503 -1.15 -8.60 6.96
CA LYS A 503 -0.07 -8.56 5.96
C LYS A 503 -0.64 -8.35 4.56
N ASN A 504 0.18 -7.92 3.60
CA ASN A 504 -0.27 -7.77 2.21
C ASN A 504 -0.88 -9.07 1.66
N GLU A 505 -0.35 -10.24 2.05
CA GLU A 505 -0.89 -11.54 1.59
C GLU A 505 -2.31 -11.82 2.13
N THR A 506 -2.74 -11.14 3.19
CA THR A 506 -4.07 -11.32 3.80
C THR A 506 -5.17 -10.53 3.10
N LEU A 507 -4.81 -9.59 2.21
CA LEU A 507 -5.76 -8.77 1.44
C LEU A 507 -6.45 -9.54 0.29
N GLU A 508 -6.09 -10.81 0.07
CA GLU A 508 -6.80 -11.68 -0.88
C GLU A 508 -8.08 -12.30 -0.30
N ASP A 509 -8.25 -12.24 1.03
CA ASP A 509 -9.46 -12.73 1.68
C ASP A 509 -10.49 -11.60 1.83
N ASN A 510 -11.60 -11.71 1.10
CA ASN A 510 -12.70 -10.74 1.18
C ASN A 510 -13.31 -10.65 2.58
N GLN A 511 -13.26 -11.71 3.39
CA GLN A 511 -13.75 -11.65 4.76
C GLN A 511 -12.86 -10.76 5.61
N ILE A 512 -11.55 -10.82 5.42
CA ILE A 512 -10.59 -9.96 6.11
C ILE A 512 -10.81 -8.49 5.71
N LEU A 513 -11.05 -8.20 4.43
CA LEU A 513 -11.39 -6.84 3.98
C LEU A 513 -12.71 -6.33 4.58
N ILE A 514 -13.72 -7.20 4.72
CA ILE A 514 -14.98 -6.86 5.38
C ILE A 514 -14.74 -6.58 6.87
N ASP A 515 -13.95 -7.41 7.54
CA ASP A 515 -13.62 -7.25 8.96
C ASP A 515 -12.80 -5.97 9.20
N MET A 516 -11.90 -5.61 8.28
CA MET A 516 -11.20 -4.31 8.30
C MET A 516 -12.14 -3.12 8.21
N LEU A 517 -13.13 -3.15 7.31
CA LEU A 517 -14.10 -2.06 7.18
C LEU A 517 -14.99 -1.98 8.43
N ARG A 518 -15.46 -3.13 8.93
CA ARG A 518 -16.42 -3.22 10.03
C ARG A 518 -15.81 -3.02 11.40
N GLU A 519 -14.79 -3.78 11.72
CA GLU A 519 -14.16 -3.77 13.04
C GLU A 519 -13.03 -2.73 13.06
N GLY A 520 -12.29 -2.59 11.97
CA GLY A 520 -11.16 -1.68 11.90
C GLY A 520 -11.52 -0.22 11.64
N MET A 521 -12.47 0.03 10.75
CA MET A 521 -12.91 1.40 10.42
C MET A 521 -14.27 1.74 11.03
N LYS A 522 -14.98 0.79 11.63
CA LYS A 522 -16.36 0.99 12.15
C LYS A 522 -17.34 1.54 11.10
N ILE A 523 -17.08 1.24 9.83
CA ILE A 523 -17.98 1.53 8.70
C ILE A 523 -18.58 0.23 8.19
N PHE A 524 -19.75 0.28 7.53
CA PHE A 524 -20.48 -0.92 7.11
C PHE A 524 -20.88 -1.88 8.26
N THR A 525 -21.07 -1.37 9.48
CA THR A 525 -21.42 -2.19 10.66
C THR A 525 -22.75 -2.96 10.50
N ASN A 526 -23.74 -2.34 9.85
CA ASN A 526 -25.09 -2.89 9.70
C ASN A 526 -25.38 -3.43 8.29
N CYS A 527 -24.39 -3.50 7.41
CA CYS A 527 -24.60 -3.75 5.99
C CYS A 527 -23.36 -4.37 5.35
N THR A 528 -23.54 -5.19 4.32
CA THR A 528 -22.42 -5.85 3.65
C THR A 528 -21.84 -4.93 2.59
N PRO A 529 -20.53 -4.64 2.62
CA PRO A 529 -19.88 -3.92 1.54
C PRO A 529 -20.11 -4.60 0.19
N THR A 530 -20.40 -3.81 -0.84
CA THR A 530 -20.43 -4.30 -2.21
C THR A 530 -19.03 -4.68 -2.67
N PHE A 531 -18.94 -5.49 -3.72
CA PHE A 531 -17.64 -5.85 -4.28
C PHE A 531 -16.86 -4.63 -4.78
N SER A 532 -17.53 -3.62 -5.33
CA SER A 532 -16.87 -2.40 -5.81
C SER A 532 -16.27 -1.59 -4.66
N GLU A 533 -16.96 -1.52 -3.52
CA GLU A 533 -16.45 -0.85 -2.31
C GLU A 533 -15.25 -1.62 -1.74
N LEU A 534 -15.30 -2.95 -1.73
CA LEU A 534 -14.18 -3.80 -1.30
C LEU A 534 -12.97 -3.75 -2.24
N ASP A 535 -13.19 -3.75 -3.56
CA ASP A 535 -12.10 -3.67 -4.54
C ASP A 535 -11.44 -2.29 -4.50
N THR A 536 -12.23 -1.22 -4.37
CA THR A 536 -11.71 0.15 -4.18
C THR A 536 -10.88 0.22 -2.90
N PHE A 537 -11.42 -0.25 -1.78
CA PHE A 537 -10.71 -0.30 -0.51
C PHE A 537 -9.40 -1.10 -0.59
N LYS A 538 -9.44 -2.28 -1.22
CA LYS A 538 -8.24 -3.12 -1.44
C LYS A 538 -7.19 -2.37 -2.26
N ARG A 539 -7.57 -1.72 -3.36
CA ARG A 539 -6.64 -0.93 -4.19
C ARG A 539 -6.04 0.22 -3.39
N THR A 540 -6.84 0.94 -2.62
CA THR A 540 -6.38 2.04 -1.76
C THR A 540 -5.34 1.55 -0.73
N ILE A 541 -5.61 0.43 -0.05
CA ILE A 541 -4.65 -0.15 0.90
C ILE A 541 -3.35 -0.57 0.20
N LEU A 542 -3.46 -1.15 -1.00
CA LEU A 542 -2.29 -1.57 -1.78
C LEU A 542 -1.48 -0.36 -2.28
N ASP A 543 -2.14 0.74 -2.67
CA ASP A 543 -1.51 1.99 -3.10
C ASP A 543 -0.69 2.61 -1.96
N PHE A 544 -1.25 2.68 -0.76
CA PHE A 544 -0.49 3.11 0.41
C PHE A 544 0.53 2.09 0.88
N THR A 545 0.29 0.79 0.68
CA THR A 545 0.92 -0.37 1.34
C THR A 545 0.58 -0.49 2.83
N ILE A 546 0.33 -1.72 3.31
CA ILE A 546 0.03 -1.95 4.74
C ILE A 546 1.18 -1.52 5.64
N ASP A 547 2.42 -1.81 5.25
CA ASP A 547 3.58 -1.51 6.09
C ASP A 547 3.79 0.00 6.25
N HIS A 548 3.49 0.79 5.21
CA HIS A 548 3.47 2.24 5.32
C HIS A 548 2.32 2.72 6.21
N LEU A 549 1.08 2.25 6.00
CA LEU A 549 -0.07 2.63 6.82
C LEU A 549 0.13 2.33 8.32
N LYS A 550 0.90 1.30 8.64
CA LYS A 550 1.26 0.97 10.03
C LYS A 550 2.29 1.91 10.64
N LYS A 551 3.19 2.49 9.85
CA LYS A 551 4.36 3.26 10.34
C LYS A 551 4.24 4.77 10.16
N VAL A 552 3.49 5.21 9.16
CA VAL A 552 3.40 6.62 8.79
C VAL A 552 2.69 7.42 9.87
N LYS A 553 3.20 8.63 10.15
CA LYS A 553 2.50 9.59 10.99
C LYS A 553 1.27 10.09 10.23
N LEU A 554 0.08 9.81 10.75
CA LEU A 554 -1.18 9.93 10.01
C LEU A 554 -1.53 11.37 9.61
N TYR A 555 -0.95 12.40 10.23
CA TYR A 555 -1.07 13.79 9.73
C TYR A 555 -0.41 13.99 8.36
N ARG A 556 0.46 13.08 7.91
CA ARG A 556 1.02 13.09 6.54
C ARG A 556 0.03 12.54 5.50
N ILE A 557 -1.06 11.91 5.95
CA ILE A 557 -2.10 11.32 5.10
C ILE A 557 -3.41 12.09 5.24
N ASN A 558 -3.90 12.28 6.46
CA ASN A 558 -5.22 12.87 6.68
C ASN A 558 -5.14 14.35 7.05
N ARG A 559 -5.89 15.19 6.31
CA ARG A 559 -5.91 16.65 6.52
C ARG A 559 -6.50 17.05 7.87
N GLY A 560 -7.40 16.25 8.44
CA GLY A 560 -8.03 16.54 9.73
C GLY A 560 -7.00 16.43 10.85
N ILE A 561 -6.21 15.35 10.83
CA ILE A 561 -5.11 15.13 11.78
C ILE A 561 -4.03 16.20 11.61
N LEU A 562 -3.69 16.57 10.38
CA LEU A 562 -2.76 17.68 10.10
C LEU A 562 -3.25 19.02 10.65
N THR A 563 -4.54 19.32 10.47
CA THR A 563 -5.15 20.57 10.97
C THR A 563 -5.03 20.65 12.48
N VAL A 564 -5.35 19.57 13.20
CA VAL A 564 -5.23 19.51 14.66
C VAL A 564 -3.76 19.65 15.08
N ALA A 565 -2.83 18.96 14.41
CA ALA A 565 -1.40 19.08 14.70
C ALA A 565 -0.89 20.52 14.50
N CYS A 566 -1.29 21.19 13.42
CA CYS A 566 -0.95 22.58 13.15
C CYS A 566 -1.50 23.51 14.24
N VAL A 567 -2.75 23.33 14.66
CA VAL A 567 -3.38 24.17 15.67
C VAL A 567 -2.74 23.96 17.05
N GLU A 568 -2.59 22.71 17.48
CA GLU A 568 -2.20 22.37 18.84
C GLU A 568 -0.70 22.30 19.07
N TYR A 569 0.14 22.23 18.04
CA TYR A 569 1.60 22.22 18.24
C TYR A 569 2.29 23.47 17.72
N LEU A 570 1.71 24.19 16.76
CA LEU A 570 2.34 25.39 16.19
C LEU A 570 1.65 26.69 16.60
N LEU A 571 0.31 26.73 16.57
CA LEU A 571 -0.42 27.99 16.75
C LEU A 571 -0.79 28.23 18.21
N TYR A 572 -1.26 27.21 18.92
CA TYR A 572 -1.76 27.30 20.30
C TYR A 572 -1.37 26.05 21.11
N PRO A 573 -0.08 25.87 21.45
CA PRO A 573 0.39 24.72 22.24
C PRO A 573 -0.17 24.66 23.67
N ASP A 574 -0.56 25.81 24.22
CA ASP A 574 -1.15 25.92 25.56
C ASP A 574 -2.61 26.39 25.52
N GLY A 575 -3.28 26.25 24.37
CA GLY A 575 -4.66 26.70 24.19
C GLY A 575 -5.66 25.91 25.04
N TYR A 576 -6.73 26.57 25.48
CA TYR A 576 -7.83 25.92 26.20
C TYR A 576 -8.97 25.52 25.25
N ASP A 577 -9.83 24.57 25.65
CA ASP A 577 -10.89 23.98 24.80
C ASP A 577 -11.83 25.00 24.13
N GLY A 578 -12.03 26.18 24.72
CA GLY A 578 -12.79 27.27 24.12
C GLY A 578 -12.13 27.86 22.87
N GLU A 579 -10.82 28.07 22.91
CA GLU A 579 -10.05 28.67 21.81
C GLU A 579 -10.00 27.73 20.60
N TYR A 580 -9.86 26.42 20.82
CA TYR A 580 -9.88 25.44 19.74
C TYR A 580 -11.24 25.37 19.02
N ARG A 581 -12.34 25.50 19.77
CA ARG A 581 -13.69 25.51 19.18
C ARG A 581 -13.88 26.71 18.25
N ASP A 582 -13.38 27.86 18.64
CA ASP A 582 -13.44 29.08 17.82
C ASP A 582 -12.54 29.00 16.57
N ILE A 583 -11.46 28.22 16.65
CA ILE A 583 -10.58 27.92 15.51
C ILE A 583 -11.28 26.96 14.52
N TYR A 584 -11.89 25.87 14.99
CA TYR A 584 -12.53 24.91 14.09
C TYR A 584 -13.86 25.40 13.49
N ARG A 585 -14.45 26.48 14.04
CA ARG A 585 -15.57 27.24 13.46
C ARG A 585 -15.10 28.53 12.75
N CYS A 586 -13.81 28.65 12.43
CA CYS A 586 -13.24 29.95 12.08
C CYS A 586 -14.00 30.65 10.94
N GLY A 587 -14.33 31.93 11.17
CA GLY A 587 -14.76 32.83 10.11
C GLY A 587 -13.57 33.45 9.37
N PRO A 588 -13.81 34.19 8.27
CA PRO A 588 -12.75 34.78 7.44
C PRO A 588 -11.72 35.63 8.21
N ALA A 589 -12.17 36.42 9.18
CA ALA A 589 -11.27 37.25 10.01
C ALA A 589 -10.33 36.38 10.87
N LYS A 590 -10.86 35.33 11.51
CA LYS A 590 -10.06 34.42 12.34
C LYS A 590 -9.11 33.58 11.48
N ALA A 591 -9.56 33.12 10.30
CA ALA A 591 -8.72 32.41 9.34
C ALA A 591 -7.50 33.24 8.90
N THR A 592 -7.70 34.56 8.69
CA THR A 592 -6.62 35.50 8.35
C THR A 592 -5.59 35.58 9.48
N VAL A 593 -6.05 35.75 10.73
CA VAL A 593 -5.16 35.78 11.91
C VAL A 593 -4.37 34.49 12.05
N LEU A 594 -5.01 33.33 11.88
CA LEU A 594 -4.36 32.02 11.99
C LEU A 594 -3.31 31.81 10.90
N TYR A 595 -3.62 32.19 9.65
CA TYR A 595 -2.67 32.11 8.54
C TYR A 595 -1.48 33.05 8.73
N ASN A 596 -1.72 34.29 9.15
CA ASN A 596 -0.65 35.25 9.44
C ASN A 596 0.26 34.73 10.56
N LYS A 597 -0.32 34.20 11.64
CA LYS A 597 0.43 33.58 12.73
C LYS A 597 1.26 32.38 12.26
N LEU A 598 0.69 31.54 11.39
CA LEU A 598 1.39 30.39 10.80
C LEU A 598 2.58 30.84 9.93
N CYS A 599 2.43 31.90 9.16
CA CYS A 599 3.47 32.43 8.26
C CYS A 599 4.48 33.36 8.98
N GLY A 600 4.22 33.75 10.23
CA GLY A 600 5.02 34.73 10.97
C GLY A 600 4.78 36.19 10.54
N TYR A 601 3.63 36.48 9.94
CA TYR A 601 3.21 37.85 9.61
C TYR A 601 2.50 38.52 10.80
N PRO A 602 2.50 39.85 10.88
CA PRO A 602 1.64 40.58 11.82
C PRO A 602 0.17 40.18 11.67
N GLU A 603 -0.59 40.06 12.77
CA GLU A 603 -1.96 39.54 12.76
C GLU A 603 -2.90 40.33 11.83
N ASP A 604 -2.72 41.66 11.75
CA ASP A 604 -3.53 42.58 10.95
C ASP A 604 -3.13 42.63 9.46
N THR A 605 -2.20 41.78 9.01
CA THR A 605 -1.78 41.74 7.61
C THR A 605 -2.95 41.31 6.73
N LEU A 606 -3.34 42.17 5.78
CA LEU A 606 -4.40 41.85 4.83
C LEU A 606 -3.94 40.76 3.87
N GLN A 607 -4.77 39.73 3.72
CA GLN A 607 -4.59 38.65 2.75
C GLN A 607 -5.64 38.76 1.65
N ASP A 608 -5.32 38.26 0.45
CA ASP A 608 -6.27 38.20 -0.64
C ASP A 608 -7.43 37.22 -0.32
N SER A 609 -8.57 37.41 -0.99
CA SER A 609 -9.78 36.64 -0.71
C SER A 609 -9.61 35.13 -0.92
N HIS A 610 -8.74 34.69 -1.84
CA HIS A 610 -8.51 33.28 -2.11
C HIS A 610 -7.72 32.63 -0.97
N THR A 611 -6.68 33.30 -0.48
CA THR A 611 -5.89 32.85 0.67
C THR A 611 -6.75 32.77 1.94
N VAL A 612 -7.61 33.78 2.18
CA VAL A 612 -8.53 33.76 3.33
C VAL A 612 -9.53 32.60 3.26
N GLU A 613 -10.13 32.35 2.09
CA GLU A 613 -11.09 31.25 1.94
C GLU A 613 -10.41 29.88 2.01
N SER A 614 -9.18 29.76 1.51
CA SER A 614 -8.39 28.52 1.60
C SER A 614 -7.92 28.25 3.03
N ALA A 615 -7.49 29.29 3.76
CA ALA A 615 -7.13 29.19 5.17
C ALA A 615 -8.34 28.79 6.01
N ARG A 616 -9.50 29.41 5.73
CA ARG A 616 -10.76 29.05 6.36
C ARG A 616 -11.11 27.60 6.06
N SER A 617 -11.08 27.20 4.79
CA SER A 617 -11.35 25.82 4.38
C SER A 617 -10.37 24.82 5.00
N PHE A 618 -9.13 25.20 5.31
CA PHE A 618 -8.17 24.35 6.02
C PHE A 618 -8.54 24.18 7.50
N PHE A 619 -8.74 25.26 8.25
CA PHE A 619 -9.00 25.20 9.70
C PHE A 619 -10.43 24.79 10.06
N GLU A 620 -11.43 25.09 9.23
CA GLU A 620 -12.83 24.78 9.51
C GLU A 620 -13.10 23.27 9.44
N CYS A 621 -13.63 22.67 10.50
CA CYS A 621 -13.99 21.25 10.53
C CYS A 621 -15.24 21.02 11.38
N GLU A 622 -16.38 20.88 10.73
CA GLU A 622 -17.67 20.73 11.42
C GLU A 622 -17.75 19.46 12.26
N LYS A 623 -17.12 18.36 11.81
CA LYS A 623 -17.11 17.10 12.57
C LYS A 623 -16.44 17.25 13.94
N PHE A 624 -15.37 18.05 14.06
CA PHE A 624 -14.73 18.31 15.36
C PHE A 624 -15.60 19.11 16.32
N LEU A 625 -16.59 19.84 15.79
CA LEU A 625 -17.57 20.59 16.60
C LEU A 625 -18.75 19.72 17.03
N GLN A 626 -19.20 18.82 16.17
CA GLN A 626 -20.38 17.97 16.38
C GLN A 626 -20.05 16.68 17.16
N ASP A 627 -18.89 16.09 16.90
CA ASP A 627 -18.44 14.83 17.48
C ASP A 627 -17.21 15.07 18.37
N LYS A 628 -17.45 15.19 19.67
CA LYS A 628 -16.39 15.36 20.68
C LYS A 628 -15.42 14.17 20.72
N ASP A 629 -15.86 12.97 20.35
CA ASP A 629 -15.03 11.77 20.37
C ASP A 629 -14.03 11.80 19.21
N CYS A 630 -14.41 12.35 18.06
CA CYS A 630 -13.52 12.49 16.91
C CYS A 630 -12.30 13.37 17.23
N LEU A 631 -12.51 14.59 17.74
CA LEU A 631 -11.40 15.48 18.10
C LEU A 631 -10.54 14.87 19.22
N SER A 632 -11.16 14.28 20.24
CA SER A 632 -10.45 13.63 21.35
C SER A 632 -9.56 12.48 20.88
N LYS A 633 -10.01 11.67 19.91
CA LYS A 633 -9.21 10.59 19.29
C LYS A 633 -8.02 11.12 18.50
N VAL A 634 -8.19 12.22 17.78
CA VAL A 634 -7.09 12.86 17.04
C VAL A 634 -6.05 13.44 17.99
N LYS A 635 -6.49 14.17 19.03
CA LYS A 635 -5.63 14.69 20.11
C LYS A 635 -4.82 13.56 20.75
N LEU A 636 -5.51 12.49 21.17
CA LEU A 636 -4.89 11.30 21.74
C LEU A 636 -3.83 10.73 20.79
N TYR A 637 -4.16 10.54 19.51
CA TYR A 637 -3.21 10.04 18.52
C TYR A 637 -1.96 10.91 18.42
N LEU A 638 -2.10 12.24 18.38
CA LEU A 638 -0.97 13.16 18.28
C LEU A 638 -0.10 13.18 19.55
N THR A 639 -0.70 13.00 20.73
CA THR A 639 0.07 12.87 22.00
C THR A 639 0.90 11.59 22.05
N LEU A 640 0.49 10.54 21.33
CA LEU A 640 1.15 9.23 21.31
C LEU A 640 2.36 9.16 20.37
N ILE A 641 2.57 10.16 19.50
CA ILE A 641 3.66 10.19 18.52
C ILE A 641 4.68 11.26 18.87
N THR A 642 5.96 11.00 18.59
CA THR A 642 7.00 12.02 18.74
C THR A 642 6.93 13.01 17.59
N ILE A 643 6.73 14.30 17.92
CA ILE A 643 6.80 15.43 16.99
C ILE A 643 8.01 16.27 17.40
N ASP A 644 9.14 16.03 16.75
CA ASP A 644 10.37 16.79 16.92
C ASP A 644 10.33 18.10 16.11
N SER A 645 11.43 18.86 16.13
CA SER A 645 11.55 20.13 15.39
C SER A 645 11.31 19.97 13.90
N ASP A 646 11.82 18.90 13.31
CA ASP A 646 11.78 18.66 11.86
C ASP A 646 10.34 18.33 11.44
N GLU A 647 9.61 17.62 12.29
CA GLU A 647 8.20 17.33 12.09
C GLU A 647 7.31 18.55 12.31
N MET A 648 7.64 19.42 13.26
CA MET A 648 6.97 20.70 13.43
C MET A 648 7.15 21.59 12.18
N GLU A 649 8.35 21.63 11.62
CA GLU A 649 8.64 22.34 10.37
C GLU A 649 7.86 21.73 9.20
N PHE A 650 7.85 20.40 9.08
CA PHE A 650 7.04 19.71 8.07
C PHE A 650 5.54 20.05 8.19
N ILE A 651 4.97 20.03 9.40
CA ILE A 651 3.56 20.37 9.64
C ILE A 651 3.30 21.82 9.21
N LYS A 652 4.20 22.74 9.55
CA LYS A 652 4.10 24.16 9.22
C LYS A 652 4.10 24.37 7.71
N GLU A 653 5.13 23.88 7.02
CA GLU A 653 5.28 24.04 5.57
C GLU A 653 4.14 23.38 4.79
N THR A 654 3.76 22.16 5.17
CA THR A 654 2.67 21.43 4.51
C THR A 654 1.33 22.15 4.69
N SER A 655 1.07 22.71 5.88
CA SER A 655 -0.16 23.47 6.15
C SER A 655 -0.21 24.75 5.32
N ILE A 656 0.90 25.50 5.22
CA ILE A 656 1.00 26.70 4.37
C ILE A 656 0.79 26.33 2.90
N GLN A 657 1.46 25.28 2.40
CA GLN A 657 1.33 24.86 1.00
C GLN A 657 -0.09 24.44 0.62
N LEU A 658 -0.82 23.83 1.55
CA LEU A 658 -2.23 23.47 1.35
C LEU A 658 -3.14 24.71 1.30
N ILE A 659 -2.86 25.71 2.13
CA ILE A 659 -3.61 26.98 2.14
C ILE A 659 -3.30 27.81 0.89
N ASP A 660 -2.04 27.88 0.47
CA ASP A 660 -1.59 28.65 -0.70
C ASP A 660 -2.04 28.02 -2.05
N GLY A 661 -2.68 26.84 -2.02
CA GLY A 661 -3.10 26.13 -3.22
C GLY A 661 -1.95 25.60 -4.09
N LYS A 662 -0.72 25.55 -3.54
CA LYS A 662 0.50 25.09 -4.25
C LYS A 662 0.73 23.57 -4.18
N ALA A 663 0.05 22.85 -3.29
CA ALA A 663 0.19 21.40 -3.17
C ALA A 663 -0.95 20.63 -3.87
N ALA A 664 -0.64 19.98 -4.98
CA ALA A 664 -1.19 18.65 -5.22
C ALA A 664 -0.50 17.71 -4.22
N ILE A 665 -1.26 16.96 -3.41
CA ILE A 665 -0.67 16.00 -2.47
C ILE A 665 -0.10 14.83 -3.27
N ASP A 666 1.18 14.94 -3.63
CA ASP A 666 2.04 13.86 -4.11
C ASP A 666 2.89 13.27 -2.95
N ILE A 667 2.36 13.30 -1.72
CA ILE A 667 3.07 12.83 -0.51
C ILE A 667 2.94 11.30 -0.31
N ALA A 668 2.14 10.59 -1.12
CA ALA A 668 1.94 9.15 -1.00
C ALA A 668 2.56 8.35 -2.15
N LYS A 669 3.80 8.64 -2.52
CA LYS A 669 4.68 7.61 -3.09
C LYS A 669 5.80 7.32 -2.08
N PRO A 670 6.14 6.05 -1.82
CA PRO A 670 7.31 5.73 -1.02
C PRO A 670 8.54 6.31 -1.73
N GLN A 671 9.17 7.32 -1.14
CA GLN A 671 10.54 7.64 -1.52
C GLN A 671 11.41 6.46 -1.11
N VAL A 672 12.03 5.81 -2.10
CA VAL A 672 13.06 4.81 -1.90
C VAL A 672 14.31 5.55 -1.42
N ASN A 673 14.48 5.72 -0.10
CA ASN A 673 15.77 6.09 0.45
C ASN A 673 16.61 4.81 0.61
N ILE A 674 17.58 4.69 -0.29
CA ILE A 674 18.72 3.80 -0.16
C ILE A 674 19.61 4.33 0.98
N THR A 675 20.08 3.39 1.79
CA THR A 675 20.90 3.48 3.00
C THR A 675 22.19 4.30 2.88
N ASP A 676 22.63 4.79 4.04
CA ASP A 676 24.00 5.08 4.48
C ASP A 676 24.86 6.09 3.72
N LEU A 677 25.07 7.25 4.34
CA LEU A 677 26.38 7.90 4.47
C LEU A 677 26.34 8.84 5.70
N ILE A 678 26.71 8.31 6.88
CA ILE A 678 27.38 9.11 7.90
C ILE A 678 28.87 8.87 7.69
N GLU A 679 29.64 9.92 7.40
CA GLU A 679 30.95 10.12 8.02
C GLU A 679 31.40 11.59 7.82
N ASP A 680 31.42 12.29 8.95
CA ASP A 680 32.38 13.31 9.40
C ASP A 680 32.94 14.34 8.43
N ASN A 681 32.56 15.61 8.65
CA ASN A 681 33.47 16.73 8.95
C ASN A 681 32.68 18.03 9.24
N PRO A 682 32.92 18.75 10.35
CA PRO A 682 32.55 20.17 10.50
C PRO A 682 33.80 21.08 10.33
N PRO A 683 33.68 22.41 10.47
CA PRO A 683 33.12 23.36 9.51
C PRO A 683 34.21 24.31 8.95
N ILE A 684 34.04 24.88 7.75
CA ILE A 684 34.83 26.05 7.33
C ILE A 684 33.89 27.22 7.03
N LEU A 685 33.94 28.19 7.95
CA LEU A 685 33.63 29.59 7.75
C LEU A 685 34.22 30.12 6.44
N THR A 686 33.40 30.69 5.57
CA THR A 686 33.81 31.90 4.84
C THR A 686 32.63 32.86 4.73
N THR A 687 32.86 33.99 5.36
CA THR A 687 32.10 35.23 5.44
C THR A 687 31.78 35.86 4.09
N SER A 688 30.64 36.56 4.07
CA SER A 688 30.44 37.90 3.47
C SER A 688 30.75 38.07 1.98
N ASN A 689 29.73 38.47 1.21
CA ASN A 689 29.73 39.84 0.68
C ASN A 689 28.31 40.29 0.32
N HIS A 690 27.77 41.14 1.19
CA HIS A 690 26.85 42.20 0.81
C HIS A 690 27.52 43.11 -0.23
N LEU A 691 26.81 43.44 -1.30
CA LEU A 691 27.01 44.69 -2.02
C LEU A 691 25.65 45.31 -2.33
N ARG A 692 25.31 46.26 -1.46
CA ARG A 692 24.38 47.38 -1.73
C ARG A 692 25.09 48.41 -2.60
N LEU A 693 24.24 49.27 -3.20
CA LEU A 693 24.48 50.57 -3.88
C LEU A 693 24.26 50.45 -5.41
N SER A 694 23.46 51.30 -6.06
CA SER A 694 23.05 52.66 -5.72
C SER A 694 21.81 53.12 -6.50
N VAL A 695 21.03 53.98 -5.83
CA VAL A 695 19.96 54.85 -6.34
C VAL A 695 20.56 56.10 -6.98
N SER A 696 19.95 56.59 -8.08
CA SER A 696 19.73 58.00 -8.54
C SER A 696 19.37 57.93 -10.04
N ASP A 697 18.43 58.64 -10.63
CA ASP A 697 17.52 59.70 -10.20
C ASP A 697 16.34 59.81 -11.19
N ALA A 698 15.31 60.53 -10.74
CA ALA A 698 13.96 60.79 -11.28
C ALA A 698 13.84 61.23 -12.77
N VAL A 699 12.67 61.14 -13.42
CA VAL A 699 11.50 62.05 -13.28
C VAL A 699 10.26 61.45 -14.00
N PRO A 700 9.03 61.81 -13.56
CA PRO A 700 7.83 61.00 -13.66
C PRO A 700 6.90 61.42 -14.81
N VAL A 701 5.99 60.52 -15.19
CA VAL A 701 4.80 60.87 -15.97
C VAL A 701 3.58 60.39 -15.20
N ASN A 702 2.90 61.36 -14.56
CA ASN A 702 1.52 61.24 -14.15
C ASN A 702 0.65 61.24 -15.42
N PHE A 703 -0.24 60.26 -15.55
CA PHE A 703 -1.56 60.46 -16.17
C PHE A 703 -2.58 59.71 -15.33
N ASP A 704 -3.31 60.50 -14.54
CA ASP A 704 -4.74 60.45 -14.26
C ASP A 704 -5.44 59.09 -14.31
N LEU A 705 -5.83 58.65 -13.11
CA LEU A 705 -6.98 57.80 -12.89
C LEU A 705 -8.26 58.57 -13.27
N GLU A 706 -9.01 58.05 -14.23
CA GLU A 706 -10.46 58.22 -14.28
C GLU A 706 -11.17 56.86 -14.17
N PRO A 707 -12.39 56.85 -13.59
CA PRO A 707 -12.92 55.71 -12.85
C PRO A 707 -13.49 54.68 -13.81
N THR A 708 -12.96 53.45 -13.77
CA THR A 708 -13.66 52.34 -14.45
C THR A 708 -14.80 51.88 -13.56
N VAL A 709 -15.97 52.43 -13.86
CA VAL A 709 -17.28 51.97 -13.43
C VAL A 709 -17.34 50.44 -13.50
N SER A 710 -17.72 49.83 -12.38
CA SER A 710 -18.20 48.44 -12.31
C SER A 710 -19.28 48.23 -13.36
N MET A 711 -18.91 47.67 -14.50
CA MET A 711 -19.85 47.11 -15.47
C MET A 711 -19.88 45.59 -15.26
N PRO A 712 -21.06 44.96 -15.22
CA PRO A 712 -21.17 43.52 -15.20
C PRO A 712 -20.47 42.97 -16.45
N ARG A 713 -19.55 42.01 -16.31
CA ARG A 713 -18.92 41.34 -17.45
C ARG A 713 -19.97 40.52 -18.20
N ILE A 714 -20.69 41.19 -19.09
CA ILE A 714 -21.50 40.57 -20.13
C ILE A 714 -20.52 40.09 -21.20
N SER A 715 -20.43 38.78 -21.42
CA SER A 715 -19.58 38.18 -22.45
C SER A 715 -20.15 38.50 -23.84
N HIS A 716 -19.58 39.49 -24.51
CA HIS A 716 -19.87 39.74 -25.92
C HIS A 716 -18.82 39.05 -26.80
N GLY A 717 -19.22 37.98 -27.47
CA GLY A 717 -18.82 37.77 -28.86
C GLY A 717 -17.82 36.66 -29.18
N PHE A 718 -17.98 35.43 -28.65
CA PHE A 718 -17.31 34.26 -29.27
C PHE A 718 -17.57 34.17 -30.80
N PRO A 719 -18.78 34.44 -31.34
CA PRO A 719 -19.07 34.33 -32.78
C PRO A 719 -18.27 35.27 -33.68
N LEU A 720 -17.81 36.42 -33.15
CA LEU A 720 -17.07 37.43 -33.91
C LEU A 720 -15.55 37.15 -33.95
N ARG A 721 -15.02 36.35 -33.02
CA ARG A 721 -13.58 36.17 -32.80
C ARG A 721 -13.05 34.80 -33.25
N TYR A 722 -13.93 33.79 -33.25
CA TYR A 722 -13.56 32.41 -33.48
C TYR A 722 -14.49 31.76 -34.51
N PRO A 723 -14.03 31.53 -35.76
CA PRO A 723 -14.80 30.75 -36.72
C PRO A 723 -14.93 29.28 -36.30
N VAL A 724 -16.10 28.70 -36.58
CA VAL A 724 -16.32 27.25 -36.46
C VAL A 724 -15.32 26.53 -37.37
N GLY A 725 -14.68 25.49 -36.85
CA GLY A 725 -13.64 24.73 -37.52
C GLY A 725 -12.22 25.11 -37.10
N GLN A 726 -12.01 26.30 -36.49
CA GLN A 726 -10.68 26.73 -36.08
C GLN A 726 -10.11 25.86 -34.94
N ILE A 727 -8.82 25.57 -35.02
CA ILE A 727 -8.05 24.91 -33.96
C ILE A 727 -7.54 25.95 -32.96
N VAL A 728 -7.79 25.71 -31.67
CA VAL A 728 -7.41 26.57 -30.54
C VAL A 728 -6.83 25.72 -29.41
N LEU A 729 -6.15 26.36 -28.45
CA LEU A 729 -5.89 25.73 -27.16
C LEU A 729 -7.05 26.05 -26.21
N ALA A 730 -7.77 25.03 -25.74
CA ALA A 730 -8.82 25.18 -24.75
C ALA A 730 -8.45 24.50 -23.43
N ARG A 731 -8.91 25.02 -22.29
CA ARG A 731 -8.66 24.41 -20.98
C ARG A 731 -9.46 23.11 -20.83
N LYS A 732 -8.76 21.97 -20.68
CA LYS A 732 -9.38 20.64 -20.54
C LYS A 732 -9.51 20.18 -19.08
N TYR A 733 -8.60 20.65 -18.22
CA TYR A 733 -8.54 20.37 -16.77
C TYR A 733 -8.19 21.65 -16.01
N LYS A 734 -8.41 21.71 -14.68
CA LYS A 734 -8.28 22.93 -13.84
C LYS A 734 -7.00 23.75 -14.06
N SER A 735 -5.92 23.19 -14.62
CA SER A 735 -4.67 23.91 -14.93
C SER A 735 -4.12 23.78 -16.37
N ASN A 736 -4.67 22.93 -17.25
CA ASN A 736 -4.00 22.55 -18.51
C ASN A 736 -4.77 22.94 -19.78
N PHE A 737 -4.08 23.65 -20.68
CA PHE A 737 -4.53 23.95 -22.05
C PHE A 737 -4.22 22.78 -22.99
N TRP A 738 -5.18 22.45 -23.86
CA TRP A 738 -5.10 21.30 -24.75
C TRP A 738 -5.60 21.67 -26.16
N PRO A 739 -4.99 21.15 -27.25
CA PRO A 739 -5.48 21.41 -28.60
C PRO A 739 -6.91 20.93 -28.78
N ALA A 740 -7.75 21.80 -29.34
CA ALA A 740 -9.16 21.52 -29.59
C ALA A 740 -9.64 22.20 -30.87
N LYS A 741 -10.58 21.57 -31.57
CA LYS A 741 -11.27 22.14 -32.74
C LYS A 741 -12.62 22.71 -32.30
N ILE A 742 -12.90 23.94 -32.70
CA ILE A 742 -14.18 24.60 -32.43
C ILE A 742 -15.23 23.95 -33.33
N VAL A 743 -16.29 23.43 -32.73
CA VAL A 743 -17.36 22.72 -33.45
C VAL A 743 -18.62 23.57 -33.54
N GLU A 744 -18.86 24.44 -32.57
CA GLU A 744 -20.06 25.28 -32.53
C GLU A 744 -19.79 26.51 -31.65
N VAL A 745 -20.26 27.68 -32.09
CA VAL A 745 -20.11 28.93 -31.34
C VAL A 745 -21.48 29.55 -31.16
N ARG A 746 -21.85 29.86 -29.92
CA ARG A 746 -23.07 30.57 -29.51
C ARG A 746 -22.69 31.86 -28.80
N ASP A 747 -23.67 32.74 -28.57
CA ASP A 747 -23.43 34.10 -28.06
C ASP A 747 -22.61 34.15 -26.76
N HIS A 748 -22.78 33.17 -25.86
CA HIS A 748 -22.10 33.10 -24.56
C HIS A 748 -21.37 31.77 -24.29
N LEU A 749 -21.38 30.82 -25.22
CA LEU A 749 -20.80 29.49 -25.05
C LEU A 749 -20.12 29.01 -26.32
N MET A 750 -18.95 28.39 -26.18
CA MET A 750 -18.24 27.75 -27.28
C MET A 750 -18.13 26.25 -27.02
N TYR A 751 -18.43 25.43 -28.03
CA TYR A 751 -18.28 23.99 -27.95
C TYR A 751 -17.04 23.57 -28.74
N VAL A 752 -16.15 22.85 -28.07
CA VAL A 752 -14.89 22.36 -28.65
C VAL A 752 -14.80 20.84 -28.56
N LYS A 753 -14.02 20.24 -29.46
CA LYS A 753 -13.58 18.85 -29.36
C LYS A 753 -12.06 18.83 -29.21
N PHE A 754 -11.57 18.25 -28.12
CA PHE A 754 -10.14 18.08 -27.88
C PHE A 754 -9.54 17.04 -28.82
N PHE A 755 -8.29 17.23 -29.23
CA PHE A 755 -7.53 16.21 -29.95
C PHE A 755 -7.03 15.11 -28.99
N PRO A 756 -6.95 13.83 -29.44
CA PRO A 756 -7.55 13.29 -30.67
C PRO A 756 -9.09 13.44 -30.62
N LEU A 757 -9.73 13.77 -31.75
CA LEU A 757 -11.15 14.21 -31.85
C LEU A 757 -12.22 13.16 -31.47
N SER A 758 -11.86 12.17 -30.65
CA SER A 758 -12.72 11.17 -30.03
C SER A 758 -13.26 11.68 -28.70
N GLY A 759 -14.55 12.01 -28.63
CA GLY A 759 -15.21 12.42 -27.39
C GLY A 759 -16.45 13.30 -27.59
N LYS A 760 -17.17 13.56 -26.49
CA LYS A 760 -18.30 14.50 -26.41
C LYS A 760 -17.80 15.94 -26.60
N LYS A 761 -18.66 16.81 -27.15
CA LYS A 761 -18.40 18.27 -27.23
C LYS A 761 -18.20 18.80 -25.81
N SER A 762 -17.09 19.47 -25.54
CA SER A 762 -16.82 20.15 -24.26
C SER A 762 -17.26 21.60 -24.34
N VAL A 763 -17.87 22.11 -23.27
CA VAL A 763 -18.33 23.50 -23.17
C VAL A 763 -17.20 24.35 -22.62
N VAL A 764 -16.91 25.46 -23.31
CA VAL A 764 -16.03 26.52 -22.83
C VAL A 764 -16.89 27.77 -22.63
N ALA A 765 -17.00 28.20 -21.38
CA ALA A 765 -17.88 29.28 -20.96
C ALA A 765 -17.16 30.62 -20.72
N PHE A 766 -15.83 30.60 -20.54
CA PHE A 766 -15.03 31.77 -20.23
C PHE A 766 -13.97 32.03 -21.30
N GLU A 767 -13.72 33.31 -21.60
CA GLU A 767 -12.71 33.73 -22.58
C GLU A 767 -11.29 33.32 -22.15
N GLU A 768 -11.02 33.36 -20.85
CA GLU A 768 -9.72 33.04 -20.23
C GLU A 768 -9.33 31.54 -20.39
N ASP A 769 -10.29 30.70 -20.79
CA ASP A 769 -10.12 29.26 -21.03
C ASP A 769 -9.79 28.92 -22.49
N VAL A 770 -9.62 29.92 -23.35
CA VAL A 770 -9.32 29.74 -24.79
C VAL A 770 -8.14 30.62 -25.20
N LYS A 771 -7.17 30.04 -25.91
CA LYS A 771 -6.07 30.76 -26.53
C LYS A 771 -6.01 30.46 -28.03
N LYS A 772 -5.96 31.52 -28.84
CA LYS A 772 -5.66 31.44 -30.27
C LYS A 772 -4.18 31.13 -30.43
N ILE A 773 -3.81 30.17 -31.28
CA ILE A 773 -2.41 29.75 -31.41
C ILE A 773 -2.02 29.46 -32.86
N SER A 774 -0.78 29.82 -33.18
CA SER A 774 -0.13 29.54 -34.46
C SER A 774 0.59 28.18 -34.45
N ALA A 775 0.85 27.59 -35.62
CA ALA A 775 1.57 26.31 -35.72
C ALA A 775 2.96 26.31 -35.05
N GLU A 776 3.63 27.47 -34.98
CA GLU A 776 4.95 27.63 -34.35
C GLU A 776 4.89 27.60 -32.82
N GLU A 777 3.83 28.12 -32.19
CA GLU A 777 3.68 28.14 -30.73
C GLU A 777 3.32 26.77 -30.13
N ILE A 778 2.79 25.86 -30.95
CA ILE A 778 2.48 24.48 -30.53
C ILE A 778 3.77 23.69 -30.28
N ASN A 779 4.83 23.92 -31.06
CA ASN A 779 6.14 23.28 -30.88
C ASN A 779 6.92 23.85 -29.69
N ASN A 780 6.73 25.13 -29.36
CA ASN A 780 7.43 25.75 -28.23
C ASN A 780 6.80 25.39 -26.87
N ASN A 781 5.48 25.13 -26.82
CA ASN A 781 4.81 24.65 -25.59
C ASN A 781 5.08 23.18 -25.25
N THR A 782 5.69 22.40 -26.15
CA THR A 782 6.06 20.99 -25.88
C THR A 782 7.32 20.86 -25.00
N ALA A 783 8.06 21.96 -24.79
CA ALA A 783 9.32 21.98 -24.07
C ALA A 783 9.23 22.40 -22.59
N ALA A 784 8.11 22.98 -22.14
CA ALA A 784 8.02 23.58 -20.80
C ALA A 784 6.72 23.19 -20.06
N ARG A 785 6.77 22.07 -19.30
CA ARG A 785 6.15 21.83 -17.97
C ARG A 785 5.88 20.33 -17.70
N SER A 786 6.38 19.86 -16.55
CA SER A 786 6.15 18.58 -15.82
C SER A 786 6.71 17.25 -16.39
N PRO A 787 7.26 16.36 -15.53
CA PRO A 787 7.61 14.99 -15.89
C PRO A 787 6.37 14.05 -15.83
N ASP A 788 6.39 13.06 -16.72
CA ASP A 788 5.55 11.85 -16.82
C ASP A 788 4.08 11.91 -17.32
N LEU A 789 3.78 10.93 -18.20
CA LEU A 789 2.56 10.53 -18.94
C LEU A 789 1.76 11.55 -19.76
N THR A 790 1.74 12.83 -19.41
CA THR A 790 1.00 13.85 -20.17
C THR A 790 1.71 14.29 -21.44
N ARG A 791 3.02 14.05 -21.55
CA ARG A 791 3.85 14.52 -22.68
C ARG A 791 3.60 13.79 -23.99
N GLU A 792 3.44 12.46 -23.99
CA GLU A 792 3.17 11.68 -25.21
C GLU A 792 1.75 11.89 -25.73
N CYS A 793 0.74 11.82 -24.85
CA CYS A 793 -0.65 12.11 -25.22
C CYS A 793 -0.82 13.56 -25.71
N PHE A 794 -0.14 14.52 -25.09
CA PHE A 794 -0.12 15.90 -25.55
C PHE A 794 0.62 16.03 -26.88
N ALA A 795 1.80 15.41 -27.04
CA ALA A 795 2.56 15.42 -28.29
C ALA A 795 1.78 14.80 -29.47
N ILE A 796 1.05 13.70 -29.24
CA ILE A 796 0.18 13.08 -30.24
C ILE A 796 -1.01 14.00 -30.56
N SER A 797 -1.64 14.60 -29.55
CA SER A 797 -2.75 15.55 -29.75
C SER A 797 -2.30 16.78 -30.54
N VAL A 798 -1.09 17.25 -30.27
CA VAL A 798 -0.39 18.32 -30.98
C VAL A 798 -0.09 17.91 -32.42
N ALA A 799 0.50 16.73 -32.65
CA ALA A 799 0.82 16.24 -33.99
C ALA A 799 -0.43 16.09 -34.86
N LEU A 800 -1.54 15.61 -34.28
CA LEU A 800 -2.83 15.51 -34.97
C LEU A 800 -3.45 16.87 -35.25
N ALA A 801 -3.36 17.81 -34.30
CA ALA A 801 -3.83 19.18 -34.50
C ALA A 801 -3.04 19.90 -35.60
N VAL A 802 -1.71 19.73 -35.63
CA VAL A 802 -0.83 20.30 -36.67
C VAL A 802 -1.08 19.64 -38.03
N ALA A 803 -1.26 18.31 -38.08
CA ALA A 803 -1.59 17.60 -39.32
C ALA A 803 -2.93 18.07 -39.90
N GLU A 804 -3.92 18.33 -39.06
CA GLU A 804 -5.23 18.86 -39.49
C GLU A 804 -5.13 20.33 -39.92
N LEU A 805 -4.37 21.16 -39.22
CA LEU A 805 -4.10 22.56 -39.61
C LEU A 805 -3.42 22.63 -40.98
N ASN A 806 -2.47 21.72 -41.24
CA ASN A 806 -1.79 21.65 -42.53
C ASN A 806 -2.71 21.16 -43.66
N LYS A 807 -3.72 20.33 -43.38
CA LYS A 807 -4.73 19.96 -44.40
C LYS A 807 -5.63 21.12 -44.80
N GLU A 808 -5.93 22.04 -43.88
CA GLU A 808 -6.73 23.25 -44.17
C GLU A 808 -5.95 24.33 -44.95
N ILE A 809 -4.62 24.22 -45.06
CA ILE A 809 -3.76 25.14 -45.86
C ILE A 809 -3.58 24.63 -47.31
N PHE A 810 -3.79 23.34 -47.57
CA PHE A 810 -3.61 22.70 -48.89
C PHE A 810 -4.92 22.25 -49.57
N CYS A 811 -6.08 22.65 -49.03
CA CYS A 811 -7.39 22.60 -49.70
C CYS A 811 -7.83 24.03 -49.99
#